data_AF-A0A7X7I972-F1
#
_entry.id   AF-A0A7X7I972-F1
#
_cell.length_a   1.000
_cell.length_b   1.000
_cell.length_c   1.000
_cell.angle_alpha   90.00
_cell.angle_beta   90.00
_cell.angle_gamma   90.00
#
_symmetry.space_group_name_H-M   'P 1'
#
loop_
_entity.id
_entity.type
_entity.pdbx_description
1 polymer ?
#
loop_
_entity_poly.entity_id
_entity_poly.type
_entity_poly.pdbx_seq_one_letter_code
_entity_poly.pdbx_strand_id
1 'polypeptide(L)'
;MSKKIVKQKTIPLHAMPPEQLQQLATKSMHEGKLRIARDAYKELIRIDRARFLPDLLHCYNLLAMQMAGNGQIVEANNLIAYIKELGGEAAVTVTIKSGKPGGNNKSFIFNLMNLIKSGEEVSPELKFKAADEAMANRNLPEDIEQSFRADFEATTCALAAICNSQFDSIHEILKPVTFDSAFSQWKLFLRGMSCYYTGDDQRAEKFFSKLPQFTVPAKLAKSILTLLDHKKYLSNDDSDRENVFKSGCILGGYAELADSIPRAEYLWMTKRYRDSFLHIDRTLTGFPALGTGIVANLTNFYFNSLHHLDEKYQERYIDVLTKLFSRFDRYKTTLIQFLSHRTMCLYSLYNYCCDTDDQIIDLWEHLYTMYEKLFGSDKYLQTEIYLMLGIHFSSENQHAPMHNPFLKKINEHDLRFAENCFLKAIEISKCKDAYLNLLKLYTTFERKKDCRQLLNDAVNTFPEDKDLLQTAGMMALTRNAVYKAAEYLERAFALDPIDTTLREQLSISYITAARQAAKSSTGLKKMRLYINKAESLCPDGGKGFTSEVRFIAIRKAALEFISGNESIGRSELQRALSLPGDRISIIYFGLQIFKSFNVPHEFTNALHVEVDKIFNSKPEIRIATIFLEVLIFTLRLQGNPSVSFERNRFTQYLIEALKADRFSQDDIRKYIDFAVSQNLLKLAETITKLAYKSDPVCPRYRFYKYKYATKKNIFPSIQKIQEGIKILNNILTDAQKANDLHTAHLISSELNLLKSQLRNPFPDIPFPPDNLNPKDLEEIFRNLSLLDGEDDEFDDDEFDFPFPGKSKHRKKPKKKYF
;
A
#
# COMPACT_ATOMS: atom_id res chain seq x y z
N MET A 1 2.10 85.54 -57.28
CA MET A 1 1.16 85.22 -58.38
C MET A 1 -0.06 84.52 -57.80
N SER A 2 -1.16 85.23 -57.64
CA SER A 2 -2.43 84.71 -57.12
C SER A 2 -3.20 83.97 -58.22
N LYS A 3 -3.37 82.65 -58.09
CA LYS A 3 -4.36 81.91 -58.89
C LYS A 3 -5.72 81.98 -58.20
N LYS A 4 -6.60 82.82 -58.74
CA LYS A 4 -8.05 82.80 -58.46
C LYS A 4 -8.61 81.43 -58.88
N ILE A 5 -9.02 80.62 -57.91
CA ILE A 5 -9.92 79.49 -58.17
C ILE A 5 -11.35 80.04 -58.11
N VAL A 6 -12.02 80.00 -59.25
CA VAL A 6 -13.45 80.29 -59.38
C VAL A 6 -14.21 79.23 -58.59
N LYS A 7 -14.83 79.61 -57.46
CA LYS A 7 -15.80 78.76 -56.77
C LYS A 7 -17.05 78.64 -57.66
N GLN A 8 -17.22 77.49 -58.31
CA GLN A 8 -18.51 77.09 -58.87
C GLN A 8 -19.55 77.12 -57.73
N LYS A 9 -20.64 77.86 -57.90
CA LYS A 9 -21.79 77.83 -56.99
C LYS A 9 -22.38 76.42 -57.01
N THR A 10 -22.06 75.61 -56.02
CA THR A 10 -22.73 74.34 -55.76
C THR A 10 -24.20 74.62 -55.46
N ILE A 11 -25.08 74.18 -56.36
CA ILE A 11 -26.53 74.18 -56.13
C ILE A 11 -26.77 73.28 -54.90
N PRO A 12 -27.48 73.75 -53.87
CA PRO A 12 -27.77 72.90 -52.72
C PRO A 12 -28.70 71.75 -53.15
N LEU A 13 -28.51 70.56 -52.56
CA LEU A 13 -29.16 69.30 -52.99
C LEU A 13 -30.69 69.42 -53.14
N HIS A 14 -31.36 70.16 -52.25
CA HIS A 14 -32.82 70.37 -52.28
C HIS A 14 -33.31 71.23 -53.48
N ALA A 15 -32.40 71.91 -54.19
CA ALA A 15 -32.71 72.76 -55.34
C ALA A 15 -32.24 72.14 -56.68
N MET A 16 -31.74 70.91 -56.68
CA MET A 16 -31.35 70.20 -57.90
C MET A 16 -32.55 69.50 -58.56
N PRO A 17 -32.62 69.45 -59.90
CA PRO A 17 -33.63 68.65 -60.62
C PRO A 17 -33.55 67.16 -60.25
N PRO A 18 -34.70 66.44 -60.20
CA PRO A 18 -34.75 65.02 -59.81
C PRO A 18 -33.81 64.11 -60.61
N GLU A 19 -33.69 64.32 -61.93
CA GLU A 19 -32.80 63.53 -62.80
C GLU A 19 -31.31 63.74 -62.47
N GLN A 20 -30.93 64.98 -62.11
CA GLN A 20 -29.55 65.28 -61.69
C GLN A 20 -29.24 64.73 -60.30
N LEU A 21 -30.22 64.75 -59.39
CA LEU A 21 -30.12 64.11 -58.07
C LEU A 21 -29.96 62.59 -58.18
N GLN A 22 -30.73 61.95 -59.07
CA GLN A 22 -30.62 60.51 -59.31
C GLN A 22 -29.26 60.15 -59.89
N GLN A 23 -28.80 60.87 -60.93
CA GLN A 23 -27.45 60.65 -61.50
C GLN A 23 -26.35 60.84 -60.46
N LEU A 24 -26.46 61.86 -59.60
CA LEU A 24 -25.50 62.11 -58.52
C LEU A 24 -25.52 60.99 -57.47
N ALA A 25 -26.71 60.53 -57.07
CA ALA A 25 -26.88 59.46 -56.08
C ALA A 25 -26.29 58.14 -56.59
N THR A 26 -26.64 57.74 -57.81
CA THR A 26 -26.15 56.49 -58.41
C THR A 26 -24.65 56.55 -58.67
N LYS A 27 -24.12 57.65 -59.20
CA LYS A 27 -22.67 57.83 -59.42
C LYS A 27 -21.88 57.82 -58.11
N SER A 28 -22.35 58.54 -57.09
CA SER A 28 -21.69 58.58 -55.77
C SER A 28 -21.72 57.23 -55.06
N MET A 29 -22.76 56.42 -55.29
CA MET A 29 -22.87 55.07 -54.77
C MET A 29 -21.83 54.14 -55.42
N HIS A 30 -21.65 54.21 -56.75
CA HIS A 30 -20.63 53.44 -57.47
C HIS A 30 -19.19 53.88 -57.12
N GLU A 31 -18.98 55.18 -56.87
CA GLU A 31 -17.67 55.73 -56.47
C GLU A 31 -17.34 55.51 -54.98
N GLY A 32 -18.19 54.80 -54.21
CA GLY A 32 -17.96 54.53 -52.78
C GLY A 32 -18.13 55.76 -51.87
N LYS A 33 -18.64 56.88 -52.38
CA LYS A 33 -18.92 58.11 -51.62
C LYS A 33 -20.30 58.02 -50.95
N LEU A 34 -20.45 57.03 -50.08
CA LEU A 34 -21.74 56.58 -49.54
C LEU A 34 -22.50 57.66 -48.75
N ARG A 35 -21.82 58.60 -48.09
CA ARG A 35 -22.48 59.71 -47.38
C ARG A 35 -23.18 60.69 -48.33
N ILE A 36 -22.55 60.97 -49.48
CA ILE A 36 -23.11 61.85 -50.51
C ILE A 36 -24.28 61.14 -51.21
N ALA A 37 -24.13 59.85 -51.50
CA ALA A 37 -25.21 59.03 -52.06
C ALA A 37 -26.43 58.98 -51.13
N ARG A 38 -26.22 58.74 -49.82
CA ARG A 38 -27.28 58.77 -48.80
C ARG A 38 -28.06 60.09 -48.81
N ASP A 39 -27.36 61.22 -48.80
CA ASP A 39 -27.99 62.53 -48.71
C ASP A 39 -28.78 62.88 -49.98
N ALA A 40 -28.30 62.46 -51.16
CA ALA A 40 -29.04 62.58 -52.41
C ALA A 40 -30.28 61.67 -52.46
N TYR A 41 -30.19 60.41 -52.02
CA TYR A 41 -31.34 59.49 -51.95
C TYR A 41 -32.40 59.94 -50.94
N LYS A 42 -32.02 60.61 -49.85
CA LYS A 42 -32.98 61.21 -48.90
C LYS A 42 -33.86 62.29 -49.55
N GLU A 43 -33.30 63.11 -50.43
CA GLU A 43 -34.06 64.11 -51.17
C GLU A 43 -34.93 63.45 -52.26
N LEU A 44 -34.43 62.40 -52.92
CA LEU A 44 -35.20 61.63 -53.92
C LEU A 44 -36.42 60.92 -53.32
N ILE A 45 -36.33 60.41 -52.10
CA ILE A 45 -37.45 59.78 -51.39
C ILE A 45 -38.60 60.77 -51.11
N ARG A 46 -38.30 62.08 -50.97
CA ARG A 46 -39.36 63.09 -50.81
C ARG A 46 -40.20 63.26 -52.08
N ILE A 47 -39.66 62.86 -53.22
CA ILE A 47 -40.34 62.94 -54.53
C ILE A 47 -41.09 61.62 -54.79
N ASP A 48 -40.41 60.48 -54.69
CA ASP A 48 -41.01 59.15 -54.90
C ASP A 48 -40.40 58.13 -53.93
N ARG A 49 -41.10 57.93 -52.81
CA ARG A 49 -40.65 57.03 -51.75
C ARG A 49 -40.61 55.57 -52.19
N ALA A 50 -41.59 55.11 -52.97
CA ALA A 50 -41.69 53.70 -53.33
C ALA A 50 -40.53 53.29 -54.26
N ARG A 51 -40.14 54.18 -55.18
CA ARG A 51 -39.07 53.93 -56.13
C ARG A 51 -37.67 53.96 -55.51
N PHE A 52 -37.40 54.93 -54.63
CA PHE A 52 -36.02 55.20 -54.17
C PHE A 52 -35.69 54.68 -52.76
N LEU A 53 -36.67 54.16 -52.01
CA LEU A 53 -36.42 53.54 -50.71
C LEU A 53 -35.50 52.29 -50.78
N PRO A 54 -35.64 51.37 -51.75
CA PRO A 54 -34.73 50.22 -51.86
C PRO A 54 -33.27 50.63 -52.05
N ASP A 55 -33.01 51.64 -52.89
CA ASP A 55 -31.66 52.15 -53.15
C ASP A 55 -31.05 52.84 -51.93
N LEU A 56 -31.86 53.55 -51.14
CA LEU A 56 -31.40 54.12 -49.87
C LEU A 56 -31.08 53.05 -48.83
N LEU A 57 -31.91 52.00 -48.72
CA LEU A 57 -31.65 50.87 -47.82
C LEU A 57 -30.37 50.12 -48.21
N HIS A 58 -30.13 49.94 -49.50
CA HIS A 58 -28.88 49.37 -49.99
C HIS A 58 -27.68 50.27 -49.65
N CYS A 59 -27.80 51.59 -49.85
CA CYS A 59 -26.77 52.55 -49.47
C CYS A 59 -26.49 52.53 -47.95
N TYR A 60 -27.52 52.38 -47.11
CA TYR A 60 -27.35 52.27 -45.66
C TYR A 60 -26.66 50.98 -45.24
N ASN A 61 -26.96 49.86 -45.89
CA ASN A 61 -26.28 48.60 -45.66
C ASN A 61 -24.79 48.68 -45.98
N LEU A 62 -24.42 49.27 -47.13
CA LEU A 62 -23.01 49.48 -47.50
C LEU A 62 -22.29 50.42 -46.51
N LEU A 63 -22.99 51.44 -46.01
CA LEU A 63 -22.41 52.42 -45.08
C LEU A 63 -22.22 51.80 -43.68
N ALA A 64 -23.15 50.95 -43.24
CA ALA A 64 -23.02 50.15 -42.02
C ALA A 64 -21.87 49.14 -42.13
N MET A 65 -21.68 48.49 -43.29
CA MET A 65 -20.54 47.61 -43.56
C MET A 65 -19.21 48.38 -43.48
N GLN A 66 -19.13 49.57 -44.08
CA GLN A 66 -17.93 50.40 -44.04
C GLN A 66 -17.60 50.86 -42.61
N MET A 67 -18.61 51.28 -41.83
CA MET A 67 -18.44 51.66 -40.43
C MET A 67 -17.96 50.49 -39.56
N ALA A 68 -18.57 49.31 -39.73
CA ALA A 68 -18.15 48.10 -39.01
C ALA A 68 -16.75 47.62 -39.43
N GLY A 69 -16.38 47.77 -40.70
CA GLY A 69 -15.02 47.52 -41.20
C GLY A 69 -13.97 48.43 -40.56
N ASN A 70 -14.35 49.68 -40.24
CA ASN A 70 -13.50 50.69 -39.61
C ASN A 70 -13.55 50.67 -38.07
N GLY A 71 -14.19 49.67 -37.44
CA GLY A 71 -14.29 49.55 -35.98
C GLY A 71 -15.31 50.48 -35.31
N GLN A 72 -16.12 51.20 -36.08
CA GLN A 72 -17.18 52.11 -35.61
C GLN A 72 -18.48 51.34 -35.32
N ILE A 73 -18.42 50.43 -34.34
CA ILE A 73 -19.47 49.44 -34.07
C ILE A 73 -20.76 50.10 -33.52
N VAL A 74 -20.64 51.15 -32.71
CA VAL A 74 -21.81 51.84 -32.13
C VAL A 74 -22.57 52.60 -33.21
N GLU A 75 -21.89 53.31 -34.10
CA GLU A 75 -22.54 53.99 -35.22
C GLU A 75 -23.16 53.00 -36.22
N ALA A 76 -22.48 51.88 -36.48
CA ALA A 76 -23.04 50.80 -37.31
C ALA A 76 -24.34 50.24 -36.70
N ASN A 77 -24.40 50.09 -35.37
CA ASN A 77 -25.59 49.59 -34.66
C ASN A 77 -26.79 50.54 -34.74
N ASN A 78 -26.53 51.84 -34.57
CA ASN A 78 -27.57 52.84 -34.71
C ASN A 78 -28.13 52.85 -36.14
N LEU A 79 -27.27 52.65 -37.14
CA LEU A 79 -27.68 52.58 -38.53
C LEU A 79 -28.46 51.30 -38.85
N ILE A 80 -28.08 50.15 -38.27
CA ILE A 80 -28.83 48.88 -38.40
C ILE A 80 -30.23 49.00 -37.80
N ALA A 81 -30.35 49.59 -36.60
CA ALA A 81 -31.66 49.82 -35.98
C ALA A 81 -32.55 50.67 -36.90
N TYR A 82 -31.97 51.70 -37.51
CA TYR A 82 -32.66 52.57 -38.45
C TYR A 82 -33.05 51.87 -39.77
N ILE A 83 -32.21 50.98 -40.30
CA ILE A 83 -32.55 50.16 -41.49
C ILE A 83 -33.79 49.28 -41.20
N LYS A 84 -33.84 48.67 -40.01
CA LYS A 84 -34.98 47.85 -39.58
C LYS A 84 -36.26 48.67 -39.39
N GLU A 85 -36.17 49.87 -38.80
CA GLU A 85 -37.31 50.79 -38.69
C GLU A 85 -37.89 51.20 -40.05
N LEU A 86 -37.04 51.28 -41.08
CA LEU A 86 -37.44 51.56 -42.45
C LEU A 86 -37.95 50.31 -43.22
N GLY A 87 -38.02 49.15 -42.57
CA GLY A 87 -38.50 47.90 -43.16
C GLY A 87 -37.48 47.17 -44.04
N GLY A 88 -36.19 47.52 -43.94
CA GLY A 88 -35.11 46.85 -44.67
C GLY A 88 -34.43 45.76 -43.86
N GLU A 89 -33.87 44.76 -44.54
CA GLU A 89 -33.00 43.75 -43.93
C GLU A 89 -31.56 44.26 -43.84
N ALA A 90 -30.96 44.10 -42.65
CA ALA A 90 -29.58 44.49 -42.41
C ALA A 90 -28.60 43.38 -42.82
N ALA A 91 -27.44 43.74 -43.35
CA ALA A 91 -26.46 42.76 -43.80
C ALA A 91 -25.86 41.90 -42.67
N VAL A 92 -25.81 40.58 -42.90
CA VAL A 92 -25.43 39.55 -41.91
C VAL A 92 -24.02 39.77 -41.32
N THR A 93 -23.05 40.17 -42.15
CA THR A 93 -21.66 40.44 -41.75
C THR A 93 -21.55 41.60 -40.75
N VAL A 94 -22.45 42.58 -40.82
CA VAL A 94 -22.50 43.73 -39.90
C VAL A 94 -23.13 43.31 -38.57
N THR A 95 -24.18 42.49 -38.60
CA THR A 95 -24.79 41.93 -37.38
C THR A 95 -23.84 41.05 -36.58
N ILE A 96 -22.94 40.32 -37.25
CA ILE A 96 -21.92 39.49 -36.58
C ILE A 96 -20.85 40.35 -35.88
N LYS A 97 -20.39 41.44 -36.51
CA LYS A 97 -19.42 42.37 -35.88
C LYS A 97 -20.03 43.22 -34.75
N SER A 98 -21.35 43.35 -34.71
CA SER A 98 -22.08 44.13 -33.71
C SER A 98 -22.45 43.42 -32.40
N GLY A 99 -22.32 42.09 -32.33
CA GLY A 99 -22.69 41.32 -31.14
C GLY A 99 -21.90 41.77 -29.91
N LYS A 100 -22.60 42.26 -28.87
CA LYS A 100 -21.97 42.51 -27.56
C LYS A 100 -21.59 41.18 -26.91
N PRO A 101 -20.46 41.09 -26.19
CA PRO A 101 -20.19 39.96 -25.31
C PRO A 101 -21.35 39.81 -24.30
N GLY A 102 -22.01 38.65 -24.29
CA GLY A 102 -23.09 38.33 -23.34
C GLY A 102 -24.51 38.76 -23.72
N GLY A 103 -24.80 39.09 -24.99
CA GLY A 103 -26.16 39.41 -25.47
C GLY A 103 -26.73 38.36 -26.43
N ASN A 104 -27.88 37.77 -26.07
CA ASN A 104 -28.68 36.78 -26.83
C ASN A 104 -27.88 35.85 -27.79
N ASN A 105 -27.00 35.05 -27.17
CA ASN A 105 -25.90 34.27 -27.77
C ASN A 105 -26.31 33.20 -28.81
N LYS A 106 -27.59 32.79 -28.85
CA LYS A 106 -28.06 31.76 -29.81
C LYS A 106 -28.06 32.26 -31.25
N SER A 107 -28.37 33.53 -31.48
CA SER A 107 -28.39 34.11 -32.83
C SER A 107 -26.98 34.36 -33.38
N PHE A 108 -26.00 34.64 -32.53
CA PHE A 108 -24.59 34.83 -32.93
C PHE A 108 -23.99 33.54 -33.48
N ILE A 109 -24.09 32.43 -32.73
CA ILE A 109 -23.57 31.12 -33.16
C ILE A 109 -24.30 30.67 -34.43
N PHE A 110 -25.63 30.78 -34.45
CA PHE A 110 -26.45 30.39 -35.61
C PHE A 110 -26.11 31.18 -36.88
N ASN A 111 -26.01 32.51 -36.79
CA ASN A 111 -25.70 33.37 -37.94
C ASN A 111 -24.27 33.16 -38.46
N LEU A 112 -23.29 32.95 -37.56
CA LEU A 112 -21.92 32.64 -37.95
C LEU A 112 -21.84 31.30 -38.69
N MET A 113 -22.55 30.27 -38.21
CA MET A 113 -22.56 28.94 -38.83
C MET A 113 -23.23 28.96 -40.21
N ASN A 114 -24.31 29.72 -40.40
CA ASN A 114 -24.92 29.87 -41.72
C ASN A 114 -24.00 30.56 -42.73
N LEU A 115 -23.13 31.47 -42.28
CA LEU A 115 -22.14 32.14 -43.11
C LEU A 115 -20.98 31.22 -43.52
N ILE A 116 -20.57 30.32 -42.61
CA ILE A 116 -19.60 29.27 -42.93
C ILE A 116 -20.19 28.29 -43.95
N LYS A 117 -21.47 27.92 -43.81
CA LYS A 117 -22.19 27.06 -44.76
C LYS A 117 -22.36 27.71 -46.14
N SER A 118 -22.51 29.03 -46.22
CA SER A 118 -22.61 29.74 -47.50
C SER A 118 -21.28 29.89 -48.25
N GLY A 119 -20.18 29.36 -47.69
CA GLY A 119 -18.86 29.37 -48.32
C GLY A 119 -18.12 30.72 -48.20
N GLU A 120 -18.60 31.63 -47.35
CA GLU A 120 -17.90 32.89 -47.09
C GLU A 120 -16.69 32.67 -46.16
N GLU A 121 -15.59 33.39 -46.43
CA GLU A 121 -14.38 33.32 -45.60
C GLU A 121 -14.63 33.94 -44.22
N VAL A 122 -14.70 33.10 -43.19
CA VAL A 122 -14.80 33.52 -41.79
C VAL A 122 -13.43 33.45 -41.12
N SER A 123 -13.00 34.54 -40.49
CA SER A 123 -11.72 34.60 -39.78
C SER A 123 -11.64 33.54 -38.65
N PRO A 124 -10.46 32.95 -38.41
CA PRO A 124 -10.27 31.99 -37.30
C PRO A 124 -10.69 32.54 -35.94
N GLU A 125 -10.51 33.85 -35.72
CA GLU A 125 -10.90 34.56 -34.49
C GLU A 125 -12.40 34.47 -34.21
N LEU A 126 -13.24 34.59 -35.25
CA LEU A 126 -14.69 34.50 -35.13
C LEU A 126 -15.13 33.05 -34.89
N LYS A 127 -14.47 32.08 -35.54
CA LYS A 127 -14.71 30.64 -35.31
C LYS A 127 -14.41 30.26 -33.85
N PHE A 128 -13.27 30.68 -33.31
CA PHE A 128 -12.90 30.41 -31.92
C PHE A 128 -13.82 31.08 -30.92
N LYS A 129 -14.26 32.33 -31.18
CA LYS A 129 -15.26 33.00 -30.35
C LYS A 129 -16.58 32.25 -30.29
N ALA A 130 -17.05 31.68 -31.41
CA ALA A 130 -18.28 30.89 -31.41
C ALA A 130 -18.16 29.62 -30.57
N ALA A 131 -17.02 28.94 -30.61
CA ALA A 131 -16.76 27.79 -29.74
C ALA A 131 -16.63 28.19 -28.26
N ASP A 132 -15.94 29.30 -27.95
CA ASP A 132 -15.84 29.81 -26.58
C ASP A 132 -17.23 30.16 -26.01
N GLU A 133 -18.10 30.80 -26.80
CA GLU A 133 -19.49 31.08 -26.42
C GLU A 133 -20.32 29.80 -26.27
N ALA A 134 -20.15 28.81 -27.14
CA ALA A 134 -20.83 27.52 -27.01
C ALA A 134 -20.44 26.82 -25.68
N MET A 135 -19.14 26.80 -25.36
CA MET A 135 -18.63 26.20 -24.13
C MET A 135 -19.07 26.95 -22.87
N ALA A 136 -19.12 28.29 -22.90
CA ALA A 136 -19.53 29.10 -21.75
C ALA A 136 -21.02 28.90 -21.40
N ASN A 137 -21.89 28.82 -22.41
CA ASN A 137 -23.34 28.74 -22.23
C ASN A 137 -23.85 27.29 -22.06
N ARG A 138 -23.01 26.28 -22.34
CA ARG A 138 -23.33 24.84 -22.27
C ARG A 138 -24.60 24.43 -23.00
N ASN A 139 -24.99 25.19 -24.02
CA ASN A 139 -26.23 24.97 -24.76
C ASN A 139 -26.06 25.42 -26.22
N LEU A 140 -26.55 24.62 -27.16
CA LEU A 140 -26.50 24.90 -28.59
C LEU A 140 -27.91 25.20 -29.14
N PRO A 141 -28.03 26.05 -30.17
CA PRO A 141 -29.26 26.16 -30.96
C PRO A 141 -29.68 24.80 -31.55
N GLU A 142 -30.98 24.55 -31.70
CA GLU A 142 -31.51 23.29 -32.24
C GLU A 142 -31.02 23.05 -33.68
N ASP A 143 -31.05 24.09 -34.52
CA ASP A 143 -30.75 24.03 -35.96
C ASP A 143 -29.25 24.19 -36.32
N ILE A 144 -28.34 23.87 -35.41
CA ILE A 144 -26.90 23.97 -35.67
C ILE A 144 -26.36 22.82 -36.53
N GLU A 145 -25.27 23.05 -37.25
CA GLU A 145 -24.61 22.02 -38.05
C GLU A 145 -24.16 20.81 -37.22
N GLN A 146 -24.34 19.60 -37.78
CA GLN A 146 -24.03 18.35 -37.10
C GLN A 146 -22.53 18.21 -36.76
N SER A 147 -21.64 18.73 -37.61
CA SER A 147 -20.18 18.75 -37.38
C SER A 147 -19.81 19.58 -36.14
N PHE A 148 -20.35 20.80 -36.03
CA PHE A 148 -20.15 21.69 -34.89
C PHE A 148 -20.74 21.10 -33.60
N ARG A 149 -21.91 20.46 -33.69
CA ARG A 149 -22.54 19.76 -32.57
C ARG A 149 -21.67 18.59 -32.10
N ALA A 150 -21.17 17.77 -33.01
CA ALA A 150 -20.28 16.66 -32.68
C ALA A 150 -18.96 17.12 -32.03
N ASP A 151 -18.37 18.22 -32.52
CA ASP A 151 -17.15 18.78 -31.92
C ASP A 151 -17.38 19.36 -30.52
N PHE A 152 -18.53 20.01 -30.31
CA PHE A 152 -18.97 20.47 -28.99
C PHE A 152 -19.18 19.28 -28.02
N GLU A 153 -19.87 18.23 -28.46
CA GLU A 153 -20.08 17.01 -27.68
C GLU A 153 -18.76 16.33 -27.33
N ALA A 154 -17.85 16.16 -28.29
CA ALA A 154 -16.52 15.60 -28.04
C ALA A 154 -15.71 16.44 -27.03
N THR A 155 -15.77 17.77 -27.15
CA THR A 155 -15.08 18.70 -26.24
C THR A 155 -15.65 18.65 -24.82
N THR A 156 -16.98 18.57 -24.68
CA THR A 156 -17.65 18.45 -23.38
C THR A 156 -17.44 17.07 -22.74
N CYS A 157 -17.47 15.99 -23.51
CA CYS A 157 -17.10 14.65 -23.04
C CYS A 157 -15.65 14.59 -22.55
N ALA A 158 -14.71 15.21 -23.28
CA ALA A 158 -13.31 15.24 -22.86
C ALA A 158 -13.10 16.07 -21.58
N LEU A 159 -13.85 17.16 -21.38
CA LEU A 159 -13.87 17.89 -20.10
C LEU A 159 -14.39 17.02 -18.96
N ALA A 160 -15.49 16.29 -19.18
CA ALA A 160 -16.03 15.36 -18.18
C ALA A 160 -15.02 14.25 -17.84
N ALA A 161 -14.30 13.72 -18.84
CA ALA A 161 -13.25 12.72 -18.64
C ALA A 161 -12.10 13.25 -17.76
N ILE A 162 -11.69 14.52 -17.93
CA ILE A 162 -10.71 15.17 -17.05
C ILE A 162 -11.23 15.23 -15.61
N CYS A 163 -12.48 15.66 -15.41
CA CYS A 163 -13.08 15.76 -14.07
C CYS A 163 -13.19 14.39 -13.37
N ASN A 164 -13.35 13.31 -14.13
CA ASN A 164 -13.44 11.94 -13.63
C ASN A 164 -12.08 11.21 -13.59
N SER A 165 -10.96 11.92 -13.79
CA SER A 165 -9.60 11.37 -13.82
C SER A 165 -9.37 10.28 -14.88
N GLN A 166 -10.10 10.30 -15.99
CA GLN A 166 -10.02 9.33 -17.09
C GLN A 166 -9.10 9.81 -18.22
N PHE A 167 -7.84 10.13 -17.89
CA PHE A 167 -6.94 10.84 -18.79
C PHE A 167 -6.58 10.08 -20.07
N ASP A 168 -6.46 8.75 -20.00
CA ASP A 168 -6.09 7.90 -21.14
C ASP A 168 -7.11 7.94 -22.29
N SER A 169 -8.37 8.23 -21.98
CA SER A 169 -9.47 8.25 -22.96
C SER A 169 -9.55 9.57 -23.76
N ILE A 170 -8.94 10.65 -23.26
CA ILE A 170 -9.06 12.00 -23.81
C ILE A 170 -8.55 12.08 -25.26
N HIS A 171 -7.50 11.32 -25.58
CA HIS A 171 -6.95 11.30 -26.94
C HIS A 171 -7.94 10.79 -27.98
N GLU A 172 -8.63 9.69 -27.67
CA GLU A 172 -9.62 9.06 -28.55
C GLU A 172 -10.91 9.87 -28.60
N ILE A 173 -11.37 10.43 -27.47
CA ILE A 173 -12.56 11.30 -27.43
C ILE A 173 -12.38 12.53 -28.33
N LEU A 174 -11.20 13.15 -28.32
CA LEU A 174 -10.89 14.35 -29.12
C LEU A 174 -10.38 14.05 -30.53
N LYS A 175 -10.32 12.78 -30.94
CA LYS A 175 -9.86 12.36 -32.27
C LYS A 175 -10.72 12.94 -33.41
N PRO A 176 -12.06 13.01 -33.31
CA PRO A 176 -12.93 13.57 -34.36
C PRO A 176 -12.74 15.07 -34.59
N VAL A 177 -12.39 15.84 -33.55
CA VAL A 177 -12.22 17.30 -33.63
C VAL A 177 -10.98 17.63 -34.48
N THR A 178 -11.16 18.14 -35.70
CA THR A 178 -10.06 18.41 -36.63
C THR A 178 -9.30 19.70 -36.28
N PHE A 179 -8.16 19.95 -36.95
CA PHE A 179 -7.40 21.20 -36.73
C PHE A 179 -8.11 22.44 -37.30
N ASP A 180 -8.93 22.28 -38.33
CA ASP A 180 -9.73 23.36 -38.93
C ASP A 180 -11.04 23.63 -38.17
N SER A 181 -11.33 22.82 -37.14
CA SER A 181 -12.50 22.97 -36.28
C SER A 181 -12.47 24.28 -35.50
N ALA A 182 -13.66 24.83 -35.26
CA ALA A 182 -13.87 25.93 -34.32
C ALA A 182 -13.48 25.57 -32.87
N PHE A 183 -13.34 24.27 -32.52
CA PHE A 183 -12.96 23.78 -31.20
C PHE A 183 -11.50 23.32 -31.11
N SER A 184 -10.67 23.56 -32.13
CA SER A 184 -9.27 23.09 -32.17
C SER A 184 -8.40 23.63 -31.02
N GLN A 185 -8.65 24.88 -30.59
CA GLN A 185 -8.05 25.50 -29.39
C GLN A 185 -8.48 24.80 -28.09
N TRP A 186 -9.74 24.35 -27.99
CA TRP A 186 -10.20 23.56 -26.84
C TRP A 186 -9.57 22.17 -26.85
N LYS A 187 -9.44 21.54 -28.03
CA LYS A 187 -8.71 20.27 -28.18
C LYS A 187 -7.26 20.37 -27.71
N LEU A 188 -6.54 21.43 -28.09
CA LEU A 188 -5.15 21.66 -27.64
C LEU A 188 -5.09 21.84 -26.13
N PHE A 189 -5.99 22.64 -25.56
CA PHE A 189 -6.07 22.87 -24.12
C PHE A 189 -6.32 21.58 -23.34
N LEU A 190 -7.32 20.78 -23.73
CA LEU A 190 -7.68 19.53 -23.03
C LEU A 190 -6.60 18.46 -23.14
N ARG A 191 -5.87 18.40 -24.26
CA ARG A 191 -4.67 17.56 -24.37
C ARG A 191 -3.54 18.03 -23.44
N GLY A 192 -3.36 19.34 -23.31
CA GLY A 192 -2.43 19.92 -22.33
C GLY A 192 -2.80 19.57 -20.89
N MET A 193 -4.09 19.66 -20.55
CA MET A 193 -4.61 19.27 -19.23
C MET A 193 -4.39 17.79 -18.92
N SER A 194 -4.63 16.92 -19.90
CA SER A 194 -4.34 15.49 -19.76
C SER A 194 -2.87 15.25 -19.41
N CYS A 195 -1.94 15.88 -20.14
CA CYS A 195 -0.51 15.74 -19.88
C CYS A 195 -0.12 16.27 -18.50
N TYR A 196 -0.69 17.41 -18.09
CA TYR A 196 -0.46 18.03 -16.78
C TYR A 196 -0.85 17.08 -15.64
N TYR A 197 -2.05 16.51 -15.66
CA TYR A 197 -2.49 15.59 -14.61
C TYR A 197 -1.76 14.25 -14.61
N THR A 198 -1.17 13.83 -15.73
CA THR A 198 -0.32 12.63 -15.82
C THR A 198 1.16 12.89 -15.47
N GLY A 199 1.52 14.14 -15.11
CA GLY A 199 2.89 14.51 -14.74
C GLY A 199 3.88 14.68 -15.91
N ASP A 200 3.38 14.88 -17.14
CA ASP A 200 4.22 15.17 -18.31
C ASP A 200 4.21 16.69 -18.62
N ASP A 201 4.89 17.43 -17.74
CA ASP A 201 4.93 18.89 -17.73
C ASP A 201 5.47 19.48 -19.05
N GLN A 202 6.46 18.85 -19.66
CA GLN A 202 7.06 19.31 -20.91
C GLN A 202 6.07 19.23 -22.09
N ARG A 203 5.25 18.17 -22.15
CA ARG A 203 4.21 18.08 -23.18
C ARG A 203 3.04 19.01 -22.88
N ALA A 204 2.67 19.15 -21.61
CA ALA A 204 1.65 20.11 -21.19
C ALA A 204 2.02 21.54 -21.63
N GLU A 205 3.26 21.98 -21.36
CA GLU A 205 3.77 23.28 -21.78
C GLU A 205 3.75 23.46 -23.32
N LYS A 206 4.15 22.44 -24.07
CA LYS A 206 4.10 22.45 -25.55
C LYS A 206 2.69 22.59 -26.13
N PHE A 207 1.68 22.05 -25.45
CA PHE A 207 0.28 22.21 -25.87
C PHE A 207 -0.25 23.61 -25.51
N PHE A 208 0.01 24.06 -24.28
CA PHE A 208 -0.47 25.35 -23.80
C PHE A 208 0.18 26.55 -24.52
N SER A 209 1.47 26.47 -24.85
CA SER A 209 2.20 27.52 -25.58
C SER A 209 1.72 27.73 -27.03
N LYS A 210 1.00 26.76 -27.61
CA LYS A 210 0.43 26.84 -28.97
C LYS A 210 -0.97 27.46 -29.00
N LEU A 211 -1.56 27.80 -27.85
CA LEU A 211 -2.89 28.37 -27.79
C LEU A 211 -2.89 29.84 -28.24
N PRO A 212 -3.81 30.28 -29.12
CA PRO A 212 -3.89 31.67 -29.53
C PRO A 212 -4.29 32.58 -28.35
N GLN A 213 -3.49 33.60 -28.05
CA GLN A 213 -3.55 34.39 -26.80
C GLN A 213 -4.91 35.06 -26.51
N PHE A 214 -5.70 35.33 -27.54
CA PHE A 214 -7.01 35.99 -27.40
C PHE A 214 -8.14 35.03 -26.99
N THR A 215 -7.92 33.71 -27.01
CA THR A 215 -8.94 32.68 -26.75
C THR A 215 -9.13 32.41 -25.26
N VAL A 216 -10.31 31.92 -24.86
CA VAL A 216 -10.59 31.52 -23.47
C VAL A 216 -9.63 30.41 -22.99
N PRO A 217 -9.36 29.35 -23.77
CA PRO A 217 -8.40 28.32 -23.35
C PRO A 217 -6.97 28.83 -23.13
N ALA A 218 -6.51 29.82 -23.90
CA ALA A 218 -5.19 30.43 -23.65
C ALA A 218 -5.14 31.19 -22.31
N LYS A 219 -6.24 31.87 -21.95
CA LYS A 219 -6.37 32.53 -20.64
C LYS A 219 -6.38 31.52 -19.50
N LEU A 220 -7.08 30.39 -19.67
CA LEU A 220 -7.10 29.28 -18.71
C LEU A 220 -5.73 28.62 -18.58
N ALA A 221 -5.04 28.36 -19.69
CA ALA A 221 -3.72 27.73 -19.70
C ALA A 221 -2.64 28.60 -19.05
N LYS A 222 -2.81 29.92 -19.02
CA LYS A 222 -1.84 30.86 -18.44
C LYS A 222 -1.57 30.57 -16.97
N SER A 223 -2.59 30.21 -16.18
CA SER A 223 -2.42 29.85 -14.77
C SER A 223 -1.59 28.57 -14.60
N ILE A 224 -1.81 27.59 -15.48
CA ILE A 224 -1.14 26.29 -15.45
C ILE A 224 0.31 26.40 -15.92
N LEU A 225 0.57 27.17 -16.98
CA LEU A 225 1.93 27.51 -17.42
C LEU A 225 2.73 28.20 -16.30
N THR A 226 2.06 28.98 -15.44
CA THR A 226 2.70 29.63 -14.29
C THR A 226 3.03 28.63 -13.17
N LEU A 227 2.18 27.60 -12.97
CA LEU A 227 2.42 26.51 -12.01
C LEU A 227 3.55 25.58 -12.46
N LEU A 228 3.65 25.31 -13.77
CA LEU A 228 4.67 24.46 -14.37
C LEU A 228 6.09 25.08 -14.29
N ASP A 229 6.19 26.41 -14.25
CA ASP A 229 7.46 27.13 -14.05
C ASP A 229 7.75 27.36 -12.56
N HIS A 230 8.02 26.26 -11.83
CA HIS A 230 8.25 26.23 -10.38
C HIS A 230 9.26 27.27 -9.85
N LYS A 231 10.21 27.76 -10.66
CA LYS A 231 11.21 28.78 -10.27
C LYS A 231 10.68 30.22 -10.32
N LYS A 232 9.74 30.54 -11.21
CA LYS A 232 9.04 31.84 -11.24
C LYS A 232 7.82 31.89 -10.33
N TYR A 233 7.21 30.74 -10.07
CA TYR A 233 6.04 30.59 -9.19
C TYR A 233 6.29 31.12 -7.77
N LEU A 234 7.53 31.03 -7.28
CA LEU A 234 7.93 31.54 -5.96
C LEU A 234 8.31 33.04 -5.97
N SER A 235 8.54 33.66 -7.13
CA SER A 235 9.13 35.01 -7.24
C SER A 235 8.18 36.15 -7.66
N ASN A 236 6.94 35.88 -8.08
CA ASN A 236 5.99 36.93 -8.49
C ASN A 236 5.17 37.51 -7.32
N ASP A 237 4.77 38.77 -7.45
CA ASP A 237 4.03 39.59 -6.47
C ASP A 237 2.74 38.91 -5.97
N ASP A 238 2.50 38.94 -4.66
CA ASP A 238 1.50 38.09 -3.98
C ASP A 238 0.05 38.37 -4.42
N SER A 239 -0.24 39.58 -4.93
CA SER A 239 -1.59 39.96 -5.37
C SER A 239 -2.01 39.28 -6.69
N ASP A 240 -1.05 38.96 -7.57
CA ASP A 240 -1.35 38.32 -8.85
C ASP A 240 -1.75 36.85 -8.68
N ARG A 241 -1.20 36.16 -7.67
CA ARG A 241 -1.50 34.75 -7.37
C ARG A 241 -2.93 34.56 -6.89
N GLU A 242 -3.37 35.39 -5.93
CA GLU A 242 -4.73 35.34 -5.39
C GLU A 242 -5.77 35.61 -6.50
N ASN A 243 -5.49 36.57 -7.38
CA ASN A 243 -6.36 36.91 -8.52
C ASN A 243 -6.45 35.78 -9.57
N VAL A 244 -5.37 35.04 -9.78
CA VAL A 244 -5.34 33.88 -10.69
C VAL A 244 -6.20 32.74 -10.14
N PHE A 245 -6.05 32.39 -8.87
CA PHE A 245 -6.87 31.36 -8.24
C PHE A 245 -8.34 31.78 -8.10
N LYS A 246 -8.62 33.06 -7.83
CA LYS A 246 -9.98 33.66 -7.91
C LYS A 246 -10.62 33.38 -9.27
N SER A 247 -9.90 33.69 -10.34
CA SER A 247 -10.35 33.45 -11.71
C SER A 247 -10.59 31.96 -11.98
N GLY A 248 -9.72 31.09 -11.46
CA GLY A 248 -9.87 29.63 -11.52
C GLY A 248 -11.14 29.12 -10.84
N CYS A 249 -11.45 29.60 -9.63
CA CYS A 249 -12.69 29.25 -8.92
C CYS A 249 -13.94 29.66 -9.72
N ILE A 250 -13.96 30.88 -10.26
CA ILE A 250 -15.08 31.39 -11.07
C ILE A 250 -15.26 30.55 -12.34
N LEU A 251 -14.18 30.28 -13.07
CA LEU A 251 -14.22 29.52 -14.32
C LEU A 251 -14.54 28.04 -14.11
N GLY A 252 -14.17 27.49 -12.94
CA GLY A 252 -14.52 26.14 -12.52
C GLY A 252 -15.97 25.96 -12.05
N GLY A 253 -16.75 27.04 -12.00
CA GLY A 253 -18.14 27.01 -11.54
C GLY A 253 -18.31 27.03 -10.02
N TYR A 254 -17.27 27.43 -9.28
CA TYR A 254 -17.26 27.58 -7.82
C TYR A 254 -16.98 29.04 -7.43
N ALA A 255 -17.75 29.98 -8.01
CA ALA A 255 -17.56 31.41 -7.80
C ALA A 255 -17.66 31.81 -6.31
N GLU A 256 -18.46 31.08 -5.54
CA GLU A 256 -18.62 31.22 -4.09
C GLU A 256 -17.34 30.96 -3.29
N LEU A 257 -16.35 30.27 -3.88
CA LEU A 257 -15.06 29.96 -3.24
C LEU A 257 -13.96 30.97 -3.56
N ALA A 258 -14.19 31.85 -4.54
CA ALA A 258 -13.17 32.74 -5.08
C ALA A 258 -12.60 33.68 -4.02
N ASP A 259 -13.41 34.11 -3.05
CA ASP A 259 -12.93 35.01 -1.99
C ASP A 259 -12.37 34.28 -0.76
N SER A 260 -12.49 32.95 -0.70
CA SER A 260 -12.08 32.13 0.44
C SER A 260 -10.81 31.32 0.17
N ILE A 261 -10.82 30.49 -0.87
CA ILE A 261 -9.77 29.49 -1.11
C ILE A 261 -8.44 30.10 -1.53
N PRO A 262 -8.39 31.04 -2.49
CA PRO A 262 -7.13 31.61 -2.98
C PRO A 262 -6.27 32.23 -1.88
N ARG A 263 -6.92 32.97 -0.97
CA ARG A 263 -6.22 33.60 0.16
C ARG A 263 -5.80 32.57 1.20
N ALA A 264 -6.64 31.58 1.47
CA ALA A 264 -6.32 30.50 2.40
C ALA A 264 -5.15 29.64 1.92
N GLU A 265 -5.10 29.33 0.63
CA GLU A 265 -4.00 28.59 0.00
C GLU A 265 -2.69 29.36 0.10
N TYR A 266 -2.70 30.66 -0.21
CA TYR A 266 -1.53 31.52 -0.03
C TYR A 266 -1.01 31.49 1.43
N LEU A 267 -1.90 31.63 2.40
CA LEU A 267 -1.54 31.56 3.83
C LEU A 267 -1.00 30.18 4.20
N TRP A 268 -1.52 29.11 3.61
CA TRP A 268 -1.03 27.75 3.82
C TRP A 268 0.38 27.57 3.26
N MET A 269 0.61 27.96 2.01
CA MET A 269 1.90 27.83 1.32
C MET A 269 3.01 28.66 1.97
N THR A 270 2.66 29.80 2.58
CA THR A 270 3.58 30.65 3.35
C THR A 270 3.78 30.17 4.80
N LYS A 271 3.34 28.95 5.14
CA LYS A 271 3.42 28.32 6.46
C LYS A 271 2.67 29.07 7.57
N ARG A 272 1.71 29.91 7.20
CA ARG A 272 0.79 30.62 8.11
C ARG A 272 -0.50 29.81 8.30
N TYR A 273 -0.36 28.55 8.70
CA TYR A 273 -1.46 27.57 8.78
C TYR A 273 -2.63 28.03 9.65
N ARG A 274 -2.35 28.71 10.78
CA ARG A 274 -3.36 29.32 11.65
C ARG A 274 -4.23 30.33 10.90
N ASP A 275 -3.58 31.22 10.17
CA ASP A 275 -4.27 32.32 9.49
C ASP A 275 -5.06 31.78 8.30
N SER A 276 -4.54 30.75 7.63
CA SER A 276 -5.27 30.01 6.58
C SER A 276 -6.59 29.44 7.11
N PHE A 277 -6.53 28.69 8.22
CA PHE A 277 -7.73 28.12 8.85
C PHE A 277 -8.73 29.21 9.26
N LEU A 278 -8.26 30.24 10.00
CA LEU A 278 -9.12 31.33 10.46
C LEU A 278 -9.73 32.13 9.31
N HIS A 279 -9.04 32.21 8.17
CA HIS A 279 -9.58 32.85 6.98
C HIS A 279 -10.74 32.04 6.42
N ILE A 280 -10.59 30.73 6.21
CA ILE A 280 -11.68 29.87 5.73
C ILE A 280 -12.87 29.86 6.68
N ASP A 281 -12.63 29.74 7.99
CA ASP A 281 -13.70 29.75 8.99
C ASP A 281 -14.54 31.03 8.97
N ARG A 282 -13.93 32.16 8.59
CA ARG A 282 -14.60 33.46 8.48
C ARG A 282 -15.28 33.68 7.14
N THR A 283 -14.67 33.24 6.05
CA THR A 283 -15.12 33.60 4.70
C THR A 283 -15.99 32.53 4.03
N LEU A 284 -15.81 31.26 4.39
CA LEU A 284 -16.56 30.16 3.78
C LEU A 284 -17.83 29.83 4.58
N THR A 285 -18.98 30.12 3.98
CA THR A 285 -20.28 29.84 4.61
C THR A 285 -20.49 28.34 4.82
N GLY A 286 -20.98 27.97 6.01
CA GLY A 286 -21.23 26.57 6.37
C GLY A 286 -19.99 25.77 6.80
N PHE A 287 -18.80 26.39 6.87
CA PHE A 287 -17.61 25.73 7.41
C PHE A 287 -17.60 25.75 8.96
N PRO A 288 -17.20 24.64 9.63
CA PRO A 288 -16.95 23.31 9.07
C PRO A 288 -18.25 22.52 8.83
N ALA A 289 -18.19 21.53 7.93
CA ALA A 289 -19.31 20.64 7.62
C ALA A 289 -18.85 19.18 7.49
N LEU A 290 -19.74 18.24 7.78
CA LEU A 290 -19.55 16.81 7.54
C LEU A 290 -20.30 16.38 6.27
N GLY A 291 -19.88 15.26 5.67
CA GLY A 291 -20.53 14.68 4.49
C GLY A 291 -19.69 14.79 3.23
N THR A 292 -20.33 15.04 2.10
CA THR A 292 -19.67 15.14 0.78
C THR A 292 -19.67 16.59 0.28
N GLY A 293 -18.72 16.92 -0.60
CA GLY A 293 -18.58 18.25 -1.18
C GLY A 293 -17.40 19.06 -0.64
N ILE A 294 -17.21 20.25 -1.21
CA ILE A 294 -15.96 21.02 -1.02
C ILE A 294 -15.74 21.46 0.43
N VAL A 295 -16.80 21.87 1.14
CA VAL A 295 -16.71 22.31 2.55
C VAL A 295 -16.32 21.14 3.46
N ALA A 296 -16.86 19.94 3.21
CA ALA A 296 -16.49 18.73 3.95
C ALA A 296 -15.07 18.28 3.63
N ASN A 297 -14.63 18.39 2.37
CA ASN A 297 -13.25 18.11 1.98
C ASN A 297 -12.25 19.07 2.64
N LEU A 298 -12.58 20.37 2.72
CA LEU A 298 -11.77 21.35 3.42
C LEU A 298 -11.74 21.12 4.93
N THR A 299 -12.87 20.69 5.49
CA THR A 299 -12.95 20.27 6.90
C THR A 299 -11.98 19.10 7.14
N ASN A 300 -12.06 18.04 6.33
CA ASN A 300 -11.15 16.90 6.41
C ASN A 300 -9.69 17.32 6.22
N PHE A 301 -9.39 18.21 5.26
CA PHE A 301 -8.06 18.76 5.05
C PHE A 301 -7.52 19.41 6.33
N TYR A 302 -8.18 20.44 6.86
CA TYR A 302 -7.64 21.18 8.00
C TYR A 302 -7.48 20.30 9.27
N PHE A 303 -8.42 19.39 9.52
CA PHE A 303 -8.37 18.53 10.71
C PHE A 303 -7.49 17.28 10.55
N ASN A 304 -7.03 16.93 9.33
CA ASN A 304 -6.08 15.83 9.12
C ASN A 304 -4.66 16.31 8.73
N SER A 305 -4.51 17.57 8.29
CA SER A 305 -3.23 18.11 7.81
C SER A 305 -2.12 18.14 8.86
N LEU A 306 -2.44 18.07 10.15
CA LEU A 306 -1.47 18.04 11.24
C LEU A 306 -0.36 17.00 10.99
N HIS A 307 -0.72 15.79 10.54
CA HIS A 307 0.21 14.69 10.29
C HIS A 307 1.13 14.91 9.08
N HIS A 308 0.87 15.95 8.28
CA HIS A 308 1.64 16.30 7.09
C HIS A 308 2.52 17.55 7.29
N LEU A 309 2.44 18.20 8.46
CA LEU A 309 3.26 19.37 8.79
C LEU A 309 4.64 18.94 9.32
N ASP A 310 5.67 19.76 9.10
CA ASP A 310 6.96 19.60 9.80
C ASP A 310 6.74 19.65 11.32
N GLU A 311 7.45 18.82 12.09
CA GLU A 311 7.35 18.67 13.56
C GLU A 311 7.26 20.01 14.32
N LYS A 312 8.11 20.98 13.95
CA LYS A 312 8.14 22.34 14.53
C LYS A 312 6.83 23.15 14.39
N TYR A 313 5.94 22.77 13.48
CA TYR A 313 4.64 23.41 13.27
C TYR A 313 3.47 22.60 13.85
N GLN A 314 3.68 21.32 14.17
CA GLN A 314 2.61 20.44 14.65
C GLN A 314 2.05 20.95 15.99
N GLU A 315 2.90 21.19 16.99
CA GLU A 315 2.48 21.72 18.30
C GLU A 315 1.75 23.06 18.20
N ARG A 316 2.26 23.98 17.38
CA ARG A 316 1.62 25.29 17.19
C ARG A 316 0.27 25.18 16.51
N TYR A 317 0.13 24.24 15.57
CA TYR A 317 -1.13 24.02 14.87
C TYR A 317 -2.16 23.34 15.77
N ILE A 318 -1.71 22.41 16.63
CA ILE A 318 -2.56 21.77 17.64
C ILE A 318 -3.12 22.78 18.64
N ASP A 319 -2.29 23.71 19.11
CA ASP A 319 -2.67 24.80 20.01
C ASP A 319 -3.72 25.73 19.37
N VAL A 320 -3.67 25.90 18.05
CA VAL A 320 -4.70 26.63 17.32
C VAL A 320 -6.02 25.85 17.34
N LEU A 321 -5.99 24.56 17.01
CA LEU A 321 -7.19 23.72 16.97
C LEU A 321 -7.88 23.64 18.34
N THR A 322 -7.12 23.64 19.43
CA THR A 322 -7.65 23.60 20.81
C THR A 322 -8.10 24.98 21.32
N LYS A 323 -7.43 26.09 20.99
CA LYS A 323 -7.85 27.43 21.46
C LYS A 323 -9.11 27.97 20.80
N LEU A 324 -9.56 27.37 19.68
CA LEU A 324 -10.78 27.76 18.96
C LEU A 324 -12.08 27.54 19.77
N PHE A 325 -12.05 26.75 20.83
CA PHE A 325 -13.23 26.39 21.65
C PHE A 325 -13.97 27.56 22.30
N SER A 326 -13.30 28.72 22.44
CA SER A 326 -13.81 29.86 23.21
C SER A 326 -14.64 30.87 22.40
N ARG A 327 -14.80 30.68 21.08
CA ARG A 327 -15.21 31.78 20.17
C ARG A 327 -16.50 31.58 19.36
N PHE A 328 -17.19 30.44 19.40
CA PHE A 328 -18.31 30.15 18.48
C PHE A 328 -19.64 29.83 19.18
N ASP A 329 -20.75 29.84 18.43
CA ASP A 329 -22.10 29.48 18.91
C ASP A 329 -22.24 27.96 19.17
N ARG A 330 -23.16 27.53 20.06
CA ARG A 330 -23.17 26.19 20.70
C ARG A 330 -22.94 25.02 19.74
N TYR A 331 -23.67 24.93 18.63
CA TYR A 331 -23.58 23.77 17.72
C TYR A 331 -22.27 23.75 16.90
N LYS A 332 -21.90 24.88 16.29
CA LYS A 332 -20.62 25.04 15.56
C LYS A 332 -19.44 24.81 16.50
N THR A 333 -19.57 25.24 17.75
CA THR A 333 -18.60 24.97 18.83
C THR A 333 -18.46 23.49 19.12
N THR A 334 -19.55 22.72 19.23
CA THR A 334 -19.47 21.27 19.52
C THR A 334 -18.87 20.46 18.37
N LEU A 335 -19.18 20.79 17.10
CA LEU A 335 -18.58 20.10 15.95
C LEU A 335 -17.08 20.40 15.80
N ILE A 336 -16.66 21.67 15.95
CA ILE A 336 -15.25 22.05 15.96
C ILE A 336 -14.52 21.36 17.12
N GLN A 337 -15.13 21.32 18.31
CA GLN A 337 -14.59 20.60 19.46
C GLN A 337 -14.34 19.13 19.15
N PHE A 338 -15.36 18.43 18.64
CA PHE A 338 -15.24 17.03 18.26
C PHE A 338 -14.12 16.80 17.24
N LEU A 339 -14.05 17.62 16.18
CA LEU A 339 -13.05 17.47 15.13
C LEU A 339 -11.63 17.76 15.62
N SER A 340 -11.42 18.84 16.38
CA SER A 340 -10.13 19.14 17.01
C SER A 340 -9.70 18.02 17.96
N HIS A 341 -10.64 17.53 18.78
CA HIS A 341 -10.36 16.47 19.76
C HIS A 341 -10.04 15.14 19.06
N ARG A 342 -10.71 14.82 17.95
CA ARG A 342 -10.36 13.67 17.09
C ARG A 342 -8.93 13.79 16.56
N THR A 343 -8.54 14.97 16.09
CA THR A 343 -7.17 15.22 15.63
C THR A 343 -6.16 15.03 16.76
N MET A 344 -6.45 15.51 17.98
CA MET A 344 -5.62 15.26 19.17
C MET A 344 -5.48 13.77 19.47
N CYS A 345 -6.60 13.03 19.45
CA CYS A 345 -6.62 11.59 19.69
C CYS A 345 -5.74 10.83 18.69
N LEU A 346 -5.82 11.19 17.42
CA LEU A 346 -4.98 10.58 16.39
C LEU A 346 -3.52 10.98 16.57
N TYR A 347 -3.23 12.24 16.91
CA TYR A 347 -1.88 12.71 17.16
C TYR A 347 -1.21 11.98 18.33
N SER A 348 -1.94 11.73 19.42
CA SER A 348 -1.42 11.08 20.62
C SER A 348 -1.02 9.62 20.41
N LEU A 349 -1.57 8.94 19.39
CA LEU A 349 -1.17 7.58 19.04
C LEU A 349 0.20 7.51 18.33
N TYR A 350 0.63 8.60 17.68
CA TYR A 350 1.88 8.65 16.92
C TYR A 350 2.99 9.42 17.62
N ASN A 351 2.62 10.44 18.39
CA ASN A 351 3.53 11.29 19.14
C ASN A 351 3.09 11.23 20.60
N TYR A 352 4.00 10.86 21.51
CA TYR A 352 3.76 10.83 22.95
C TYR A 352 3.53 12.23 23.52
N CYS A 353 2.37 12.82 23.23
CA CYS A 353 1.94 14.12 23.76
C CYS A 353 1.22 14.00 25.10
N CYS A 354 1.02 12.77 25.57
CA CYS A 354 0.48 12.45 26.88
C CYS A 354 1.61 11.91 27.76
N ASP A 355 1.62 12.33 29.03
CA ASP A 355 2.63 11.91 30.00
C ASP A 355 2.38 10.48 30.52
N THR A 356 1.16 9.97 30.36
CA THR A 356 0.70 8.66 30.86
C THR A 356 -0.30 8.00 29.91
N ASP A 357 -0.37 6.66 29.95
CA ASP A 357 -1.31 5.87 29.14
C ASP A 357 -2.79 6.10 29.54
N ASP A 358 -3.06 6.38 30.82
CA ASP A 358 -4.40 6.74 31.32
C ASP A 358 -4.95 7.98 30.59
N GLN A 359 -4.10 8.98 30.37
CA GLN A 359 -4.49 10.20 29.65
C GLN A 359 -4.89 9.90 28.20
N ILE A 360 -4.26 8.91 27.56
CA ILE A 360 -4.64 8.49 26.21
C ILE A 360 -6.05 7.90 26.24
N ILE A 361 -6.35 7.01 27.18
CA ILE A 361 -7.69 6.43 27.32
C ILE A 361 -8.73 7.53 27.58
N ASP A 362 -8.50 8.41 28.55
CA ASP A 362 -9.39 9.52 28.87
C ASP A 362 -9.68 10.42 27.66
N LEU A 363 -8.65 10.68 26.85
CA LEU A 363 -8.76 11.47 25.63
C LEU A 363 -9.75 10.83 24.64
N TRP A 364 -9.62 9.52 24.41
CA TRP A 364 -10.49 8.76 23.51
C TRP A 364 -11.91 8.54 24.08
N GLU A 365 -12.07 8.39 25.40
CA GLU A 365 -13.38 8.34 26.05
C GLU A 365 -14.13 9.67 25.96
N HIS A 366 -13.40 10.78 26.08
CA HIS A 366 -13.96 12.11 25.88
C HIS A 366 -14.40 12.32 24.42
N LEU A 367 -13.62 11.81 23.45
CA LEU A 367 -14.01 11.81 22.03
C LEU A 367 -15.35 11.09 21.83
N TYR A 368 -15.50 9.90 22.40
CA TYR A 368 -16.76 9.15 22.31
C TYR A 368 -17.92 9.89 22.97
N THR A 369 -17.70 10.51 24.12
CA THR A 369 -18.71 11.35 24.79
C THR A 369 -19.16 12.53 23.91
N MET A 370 -18.22 13.16 23.18
CA MET A 370 -18.55 14.21 22.21
C MET A 370 -19.31 13.66 21.00
N TYR A 371 -18.89 12.50 20.48
CA TYR A 371 -19.57 11.81 19.39
C TYR A 371 -21.02 11.49 19.78
N GLU A 372 -21.24 10.89 20.95
CA GLU A 372 -22.56 10.50 21.43
C GLU A 372 -23.51 11.70 21.55
N LYS A 373 -23.00 12.85 22.02
CA LYS A 373 -23.77 14.11 22.08
C LYS A 373 -24.18 14.63 20.69
N LEU A 374 -23.37 14.39 19.66
CA LEU A 374 -23.59 14.91 18.30
C LEU A 374 -24.41 13.96 17.43
N PHE A 375 -24.16 12.66 17.52
CA PHE A 375 -24.68 11.65 16.59
C PHE A 375 -25.51 10.55 17.25
N GLY A 376 -25.56 10.53 18.59
CA GLY A 376 -26.20 9.46 19.37
C GLY A 376 -25.23 8.33 19.71
N SER A 377 -25.70 7.40 20.53
CA SER A 377 -24.89 6.27 21.02
C SER A 377 -24.59 5.26 19.91
N ASP A 378 -23.31 4.90 19.75
CA ASP A 378 -22.87 3.84 18.84
C ASP A 378 -21.92 2.87 19.56
N LYS A 379 -22.46 1.73 19.96
CA LYS A 379 -21.72 0.70 20.69
C LYS A 379 -20.61 0.06 19.84
N TYR A 380 -20.73 0.05 18.52
CA TYR A 380 -19.71 -0.50 17.63
C TYR A 380 -18.53 0.45 17.54
N LEU A 381 -18.77 1.76 17.38
CA LEU A 381 -17.71 2.76 17.46
C LEU A 381 -17.00 2.73 18.81
N GLN A 382 -17.76 2.63 19.91
CA GLN A 382 -17.19 2.53 21.25
C GLN A 382 -16.30 1.28 21.40
N THR A 383 -16.76 0.14 20.88
CA THR A 383 -15.97 -1.10 20.85
C THR A 383 -14.69 -0.91 20.04
N GLU A 384 -14.79 -0.31 18.86
CA GLU A 384 -13.65 -0.12 17.95
C GLU A 384 -12.57 0.77 18.58
N ILE A 385 -12.97 1.81 19.31
CA ILE A 385 -12.04 2.66 20.07
C ILE A 385 -11.24 1.82 21.07
N TYR A 386 -11.91 1.01 21.90
CA TYR A 386 -11.21 0.17 22.87
C TYR A 386 -10.40 -0.96 22.22
N LEU A 387 -10.88 -1.54 21.12
CA LEU A 387 -10.12 -2.53 20.36
C LEU A 387 -8.82 -1.93 19.83
N MET A 388 -8.90 -0.76 19.20
CA MET A 388 -7.76 -0.02 18.66
C MET A 388 -6.77 0.35 19.77
N LEU A 389 -7.24 0.88 20.90
CA LEU A 389 -6.39 1.20 22.06
C LEU A 389 -5.72 -0.04 22.63
N GLY A 390 -6.46 -1.15 22.75
CA GLY A 390 -5.90 -2.42 23.19
C GLY A 390 -4.79 -2.90 22.27
N ILE A 391 -4.98 -2.79 20.95
CA ILE A 391 -3.95 -3.11 19.95
C ILE A 391 -2.73 -2.20 20.12
N HIS A 392 -2.94 -0.89 20.25
CA HIS A 392 -1.88 0.10 20.44
C HIS A 392 -1.00 -0.26 21.65
N PHE A 393 -1.60 -0.47 22.83
CA PHE A 393 -0.88 -0.85 24.05
C PHE A 393 -0.26 -2.26 23.99
N SER A 394 -0.80 -3.16 23.17
CA SER A 394 -0.25 -4.51 22.98
C SER A 394 0.88 -4.58 21.94
N SER A 395 1.08 -3.53 21.15
CA SER A 395 2.07 -3.52 20.08
C SER A 395 3.47 -3.27 20.65
N GLU A 396 4.44 -4.08 20.22
CA GLU A 396 5.85 -3.77 20.45
C GLU A 396 6.15 -2.48 19.68
N ASN A 397 6.22 -1.36 20.39
CA ASN A 397 6.53 -0.02 19.87
C ASN A 397 7.55 -0.07 18.71
N GLN A 398 7.08 0.08 17.47
CA GLN A 398 7.92 0.09 16.26
C GLN A 398 8.74 1.39 16.11
N HIS A 399 8.64 2.33 17.06
CA HIS A 399 9.29 3.63 17.01
C HIS A 399 10.27 3.90 18.17
N ALA A 400 10.69 2.87 18.92
CA ALA A 400 11.93 3.01 19.67
C ALA A 400 13.10 3.11 18.67
N PRO A 401 13.97 4.14 18.74
CA PRO A 401 15.16 4.19 17.92
C PRO A 401 15.93 2.88 18.10
N MET A 402 16.28 2.24 16.98
CA MET A 402 16.89 0.92 16.86
C MET A 402 17.85 0.59 18.02
N HIS A 403 17.40 -0.06 19.08
CA HIS A 403 18.28 -0.73 20.04
C HIS A 403 17.68 -2.07 20.48
N ASN A 404 18.46 -3.11 20.17
CA ASN A 404 18.41 -4.49 20.64
C ASN A 404 17.36 -5.45 20.02
N PRO A 405 17.77 -6.46 19.20
CA PRO A 405 16.90 -7.54 18.74
C PRO A 405 16.49 -8.52 19.86
N PHE A 406 16.99 -8.31 21.08
CA PHE A 406 16.61 -9.06 22.27
C PHE A 406 15.96 -8.11 23.27
N LEU A 407 14.63 -8.18 23.32
CA LEU A 407 13.76 -7.75 24.42
C LEU A 407 13.63 -6.23 24.62
N LYS A 408 12.69 -5.62 23.88
CA LYS A 408 11.72 -4.76 24.58
C LYS A 408 10.51 -5.63 24.91
N LYS A 409 10.59 -6.35 26.05
CA LYS A 409 9.38 -6.93 26.64
C LYS A 409 8.39 -5.78 26.81
N ILE A 410 7.18 -5.94 26.29
CA ILE A 410 6.04 -5.14 26.75
C ILE A 410 6.12 -5.10 28.28
N ASN A 411 6.21 -3.91 28.86
CA ASN A 411 6.33 -3.80 30.32
C ASN A 411 5.01 -4.29 30.95
N GLU A 412 5.04 -4.80 32.18
CA GLU A 412 3.82 -5.25 32.88
C GLU A 412 2.76 -4.15 33.03
N HIS A 413 3.16 -2.88 32.87
CA HIS A 413 2.28 -1.72 32.89
C HIS A 413 1.43 -1.63 31.60
N ASP A 414 2.05 -1.63 30.43
CA ASP A 414 1.41 -1.60 29.10
C ASP A 414 0.46 -2.81 28.91
N LEU A 415 0.82 -3.95 29.51
CA LEU A 415 -0.02 -5.16 29.55
C LEU A 415 -1.39 -4.92 30.20
N ARG A 416 -1.44 -4.17 31.31
CA ARG A 416 -2.69 -3.91 32.04
C ARG A 416 -3.63 -3.01 31.23
N PHE A 417 -3.08 -2.02 30.53
CA PHE A 417 -3.86 -1.14 29.68
C PHE A 417 -4.46 -1.86 28.47
N ALA A 418 -3.64 -2.67 27.79
CA ALA A 418 -4.12 -3.51 26.71
C ALA A 418 -5.24 -4.46 27.18
N GLU A 419 -5.03 -5.14 28.31
CA GLU A 419 -6.02 -6.03 28.91
C GLU A 419 -7.33 -5.30 29.24
N ASN A 420 -7.27 -4.16 29.93
CA ASN A 420 -8.45 -3.38 30.29
C ASN A 420 -9.24 -2.95 29.07
N CYS A 421 -8.56 -2.48 28.01
CA CYS A 421 -9.20 -2.08 26.77
C CYS A 421 -9.89 -3.25 26.07
N PHE A 422 -9.22 -4.40 25.94
CA PHE A 422 -9.84 -5.59 25.35
C PHE A 422 -11.04 -6.10 26.16
N LEU A 423 -10.94 -6.12 27.50
CA LEU A 423 -12.06 -6.51 28.36
C LEU A 423 -13.26 -5.57 28.19
N LYS A 424 -13.03 -4.26 28.08
CA LYS A 424 -14.09 -3.27 27.85
C LYS A 424 -14.75 -3.44 26.48
N ALA A 425 -13.97 -3.72 25.43
CA ALA A 425 -14.50 -4.06 24.11
C ALA A 425 -15.37 -5.34 24.14
N ILE A 426 -14.94 -6.36 24.89
CA ILE A 426 -15.70 -7.61 25.10
C ILE A 426 -16.99 -7.36 25.90
N GLU A 427 -16.96 -6.47 26.89
CA GLU A 427 -18.13 -6.12 27.70
C GLU A 427 -19.21 -5.43 26.85
N ILE A 428 -18.82 -4.50 25.96
CA ILE A 428 -19.74 -3.70 25.16
C ILE A 428 -20.46 -4.53 24.08
N SER A 429 -19.72 -5.32 23.30
CA SER A 429 -20.26 -5.98 22.11
C SER A 429 -19.86 -7.43 21.93
N LYS A 430 -19.12 -8.01 22.87
CA LYS A 430 -18.56 -9.38 22.74
C LYS A 430 -17.73 -9.54 21.46
N CYS A 431 -16.99 -8.52 21.05
CA CYS A 431 -16.20 -8.54 19.81
C CYS A 431 -15.18 -9.69 19.77
N LYS A 432 -15.21 -10.50 18.69
CA LYS A 432 -14.30 -11.65 18.49
C LYS A 432 -12.83 -11.23 18.46
N ASP A 433 -12.51 -10.13 17.79
CA ASP A 433 -11.12 -9.66 17.65
C ASP A 433 -10.51 -9.28 18.99
N ALA A 434 -11.32 -8.73 19.91
CA ALA A 434 -10.89 -8.46 21.28
C ALA A 434 -10.58 -9.76 22.05
N TYR A 435 -11.39 -10.80 21.91
CA TYR A 435 -11.10 -12.13 22.48
C TYR A 435 -9.78 -12.70 21.93
N LEU A 436 -9.57 -12.65 20.62
CA LEU A 436 -8.36 -13.21 19.98
C LEU A 436 -7.09 -12.46 20.39
N ASN A 437 -7.13 -11.13 20.40
CA ASN A 437 -5.97 -10.32 20.81
C ASN A 437 -5.66 -10.52 22.30
N LEU A 438 -6.66 -10.60 23.16
CA LEU A 438 -6.45 -10.86 24.58
C LEU A 438 -5.97 -12.30 24.86
N LEU A 439 -6.43 -13.30 24.10
CA LEU A 439 -5.90 -14.66 24.16
C LEU A 439 -4.42 -14.71 23.77
N LYS A 440 -4.04 -14.00 22.71
CA LYS A 440 -2.64 -13.86 22.29
C LYS A 440 -1.83 -13.22 23.40
N LEU A 441 -2.32 -12.12 23.99
CA LEU A 441 -1.68 -11.42 25.09
C LEU A 441 -1.44 -12.36 26.30
N TYR A 442 -2.47 -13.04 26.79
CA TYR A 442 -2.31 -13.99 27.90
C TYR A 442 -1.39 -15.18 27.58
N THR A 443 -1.32 -15.60 26.31
CA THR A 443 -0.42 -16.67 25.89
C THR A 443 1.04 -16.21 25.91
N THR A 444 1.33 -15.02 25.36
CA THR A 444 2.67 -14.42 25.35
C THR A 444 3.23 -14.22 26.77
N PHE A 445 2.38 -13.83 27.72
CA PHE A 445 2.76 -13.60 29.11
C PHE A 445 2.60 -14.84 30.02
N GLU A 446 2.37 -16.02 29.45
CA GLU A 446 2.18 -17.27 30.17
C GLU A 446 1.09 -17.24 31.28
N ARG A 447 0.08 -16.38 31.16
CA ARG A 447 -1.08 -16.28 32.07
C ARG A 447 -2.06 -17.42 31.82
N LYS A 448 -1.63 -18.64 32.16
CA LYS A 448 -2.31 -19.91 31.84
C LYS A 448 -3.73 -20.01 32.42
N LYS A 449 -4.03 -19.37 33.55
CA LYS A 449 -5.37 -19.40 34.16
C LYS A 449 -6.35 -18.50 33.39
N ASP A 450 -5.95 -17.26 33.13
CA ASP A 450 -6.80 -16.26 32.49
C ASP A 450 -7.05 -16.63 31.02
N CYS A 451 -6.02 -17.12 30.32
CA CYS A 451 -6.15 -17.68 28.98
C CYS A 451 -7.20 -18.82 28.92
N ARG A 452 -7.33 -19.66 29.96
CA ARG A 452 -8.38 -20.70 30.00
C ARG A 452 -9.77 -20.13 30.19
N GLN A 453 -9.92 -19.20 31.12
CA GLN A 453 -11.22 -18.60 31.42
C GLN A 453 -11.72 -17.88 30.17
N LEU A 454 -10.87 -17.03 29.60
CA LEU A 454 -11.17 -16.30 28.38
C LEU A 454 -11.47 -17.22 27.20
N LEU A 455 -10.72 -18.31 27.01
CA LEU A 455 -10.98 -19.25 25.91
C LEU A 455 -12.28 -20.01 26.08
N ASN A 456 -12.64 -20.41 27.31
CA ASN A 456 -13.94 -21.01 27.58
C ASN A 456 -15.07 -20.01 27.30
N ASP A 457 -14.90 -18.76 27.74
CA ASP A 457 -15.88 -17.69 27.48
C ASP A 457 -16.01 -17.41 25.98
N ALA A 458 -14.90 -17.39 25.24
CA ALA A 458 -14.87 -17.23 23.79
C ALA A 458 -15.58 -18.38 23.07
N VAL A 459 -15.32 -19.64 23.44
CA VAL A 459 -15.98 -20.81 22.83
C VAL A 459 -17.47 -20.87 23.19
N ASN A 460 -17.88 -20.41 24.37
CA ASN A 460 -19.29 -20.32 24.73
C ASN A 460 -20.01 -19.20 23.94
N THR A 461 -19.31 -18.09 23.68
CA THR A 461 -19.83 -16.96 22.90
C THR A 461 -19.89 -17.27 21.41
N PHE A 462 -18.89 -18.00 20.90
CA PHE A 462 -18.73 -18.38 19.50
C PHE A 462 -18.63 -19.91 19.35
N PRO A 463 -19.73 -20.64 19.55
CA PRO A 463 -19.71 -22.10 19.63
C PRO A 463 -19.39 -22.81 18.30
N GLU A 464 -19.49 -22.12 17.17
CA GLU A 464 -19.23 -22.64 15.82
C GLU A 464 -18.00 -22.00 15.18
N ASP A 465 -17.13 -21.38 15.98
CA ASP A 465 -15.87 -20.83 15.47
C ASP A 465 -14.78 -21.89 15.41
N LYS A 466 -14.40 -22.28 14.19
CA LYS A 466 -13.40 -23.32 13.92
C LYS A 466 -12.07 -23.04 14.66
N ASP A 467 -11.56 -21.82 14.56
CA ASP A 467 -10.22 -21.48 15.07
C ASP A 467 -10.18 -21.46 16.60
N LEU A 468 -11.24 -20.94 17.24
CA LEU A 468 -11.39 -20.98 18.70
C LEU A 468 -11.53 -22.41 19.22
N LEU A 469 -12.33 -23.25 18.56
CA LEU A 469 -12.48 -24.67 18.91
C LEU A 469 -11.16 -25.43 18.74
N GLN A 470 -10.44 -25.19 17.64
CA GLN A 470 -9.12 -25.79 17.41
C GLN A 470 -8.13 -25.37 18.49
N THR A 471 -8.09 -24.08 18.83
CA THR A 471 -7.22 -23.53 19.88
C THR A 471 -7.56 -24.15 21.25
N ALA A 472 -8.84 -24.24 21.59
CA ALA A 472 -9.31 -24.90 22.82
C ALA A 472 -8.92 -26.38 22.88
N GLY A 473 -9.06 -27.09 21.76
CA GLY A 473 -8.63 -28.47 21.61
C GLY A 473 -7.13 -28.67 21.88
N MET A 474 -6.29 -27.88 21.23
CA MET A 474 -4.83 -27.95 21.38
C MET A 474 -4.38 -27.56 22.79
N MET A 475 -4.99 -26.54 23.39
CA MET A 475 -4.71 -26.16 24.78
C MET A 475 -5.20 -27.19 25.80
N ALA A 476 -6.23 -27.97 25.49
CA ALA A 476 -6.65 -29.10 26.30
C ALA A 476 -5.66 -30.29 26.18
N LEU A 477 -5.12 -30.55 24.97
CA LEU A 477 -4.09 -31.58 24.77
C LEU A 477 -2.82 -31.31 25.56
N THR A 478 -2.29 -30.09 25.50
CA THR A 478 -1.08 -29.71 26.23
C THR A 478 -1.21 -29.87 27.75
N ARG A 479 -2.43 -29.82 28.29
CA ARG A 479 -2.74 -30.01 29.71
C ARG A 479 -3.18 -31.44 30.06
N ASN A 480 -3.09 -32.37 29.11
CA ASN A 480 -3.51 -33.76 29.27
C ASN A 480 -5.02 -33.92 29.59
N ALA A 481 -5.85 -32.95 29.19
CA ALA A 481 -7.32 -33.01 29.26
C ALA A 481 -7.88 -33.63 27.97
N VAL A 482 -7.43 -34.85 27.65
CA VAL A 482 -7.55 -35.48 26.33
C VAL A 482 -8.98 -35.65 25.81
N TYR A 483 -9.95 -35.90 26.70
CA TYR A 483 -11.33 -36.12 26.28
C TYR A 483 -12.01 -34.80 25.85
N LYS A 484 -11.76 -33.71 26.59
CA LYS A 484 -12.22 -32.37 26.20
C LYS A 484 -11.53 -31.90 24.92
N ALA A 485 -10.25 -32.23 24.77
CA ALA A 485 -9.53 -31.93 23.54
C ALA A 485 -10.17 -32.63 22.33
N ALA A 486 -10.49 -33.91 22.45
CA ALA A 486 -11.17 -34.66 21.39
C ALA A 486 -12.52 -34.03 21.05
N GLU A 487 -13.33 -33.64 22.05
CA GLU A 487 -14.62 -32.99 21.85
C GLU A 487 -14.51 -31.66 21.07
N TYR A 488 -13.59 -30.78 21.47
CA TYR A 488 -13.39 -29.50 20.77
C TYR A 488 -12.88 -29.70 19.33
N LEU A 489 -11.92 -30.62 19.13
CA LEU A 489 -11.37 -30.91 17.81
C LEU A 489 -12.38 -31.65 16.92
N GLU A 490 -13.25 -32.50 17.48
CA GLU A 490 -14.38 -33.12 16.75
C GLU A 490 -15.32 -32.05 16.21
N ARG A 491 -15.71 -31.08 17.04
CA ARG A 491 -16.55 -29.95 16.63
C ARG A 491 -15.87 -29.08 15.58
N ALA A 492 -14.59 -28.75 15.77
CA ALA A 492 -13.82 -27.99 14.78
C ALA A 492 -13.74 -28.74 13.44
N PHE A 493 -13.47 -30.04 13.47
CA PHE A 493 -13.36 -30.87 12.26
C PHE A 493 -14.69 -31.04 11.54
N ALA A 494 -15.81 -31.05 12.27
CA ALA A 494 -17.15 -31.08 11.66
C ALA A 494 -17.45 -29.81 10.85
N LEU A 495 -16.87 -28.66 11.23
CA LEU A 495 -17.00 -27.39 10.50
C LEU A 495 -16.14 -27.35 9.23
N ASP A 496 -14.96 -27.98 9.26
CA ASP A 496 -14.06 -28.09 8.09
C ASP A 496 -13.38 -29.47 8.02
N PRO A 497 -14.05 -30.46 7.40
CA PRO A 497 -13.52 -31.81 7.27
C PRO A 497 -12.35 -31.94 6.28
N ILE A 498 -12.09 -30.92 5.46
CA ILE A 498 -11.07 -30.94 4.41
C ILE A 498 -9.70 -30.63 5.00
N ASP A 499 -9.65 -29.80 6.06
CA ASP A 499 -8.43 -29.42 6.76
C ASP A 499 -7.61 -30.63 7.23
N THR A 500 -6.49 -30.87 6.55
CA THR A 500 -5.56 -31.97 6.82
C THR A 500 -4.85 -31.80 8.16
N THR A 501 -4.56 -30.57 8.57
CA THR A 501 -3.89 -30.26 9.83
C THR A 501 -4.82 -30.56 10.99
N LEU A 502 -6.08 -30.15 10.88
CA LEU A 502 -7.08 -30.42 11.90
C LEU A 502 -7.40 -31.92 12.01
N ARG A 503 -7.45 -32.64 10.88
CA ARG A 503 -7.58 -34.10 10.86
C ARG A 503 -6.44 -34.78 11.62
N GLU A 504 -5.20 -34.36 11.39
CA GLU A 504 -4.03 -34.88 12.10
C GLU A 504 -4.08 -34.59 13.61
N GLN A 505 -4.42 -33.35 13.98
CA GLN A 505 -4.57 -32.96 15.39
C GLN A 505 -5.67 -33.76 16.10
N LEU A 506 -6.80 -34.01 15.43
CA LEU A 506 -7.87 -34.84 15.96
C LEU A 506 -7.45 -36.31 16.10
N SER A 507 -6.74 -36.87 15.11
CA SER A 507 -6.16 -38.22 15.20
C SER A 507 -5.21 -38.34 16.39
N ILE A 508 -4.31 -37.37 16.59
CA ILE A 508 -3.41 -37.32 17.76
C ILE A 508 -4.22 -37.27 19.06
N SER A 509 -5.29 -36.48 19.10
CA SER A 509 -6.17 -36.38 20.27
C SER A 509 -6.80 -37.72 20.62
N TYR A 510 -7.35 -38.43 19.64
CA TYR A 510 -7.91 -39.77 19.84
C TYR A 510 -6.88 -40.80 20.29
N ILE A 511 -5.69 -40.82 19.69
CA ILE A 511 -4.61 -41.71 20.11
C ILE A 511 -4.24 -41.45 21.58
N THR A 512 -4.14 -40.18 21.96
CA THR A 512 -3.79 -39.78 23.33
C THR A 512 -4.91 -40.14 24.31
N ALA A 513 -6.18 -39.94 23.93
CA ALA A 513 -7.34 -40.36 24.71
C ALA A 513 -7.41 -41.88 24.91
N ALA A 514 -7.13 -42.66 23.86
CA ALA A 514 -7.07 -44.11 23.94
C ALA A 514 -5.96 -44.58 24.90
N ARG A 515 -4.77 -43.97 24.82
CA ARG A 515 -3.65 -44.25 25.73
C ARG A 515 -3.97 -43.91 27.18
N GLN A 516 -4.66 -42.80 27.44
CA GLN A 516 -5.07 -42.46 28.79
C GLN A 516 -6.11 -43.44 29.34
N ALA A 517 -7.07 -43.87 28.50
CA ALA A 517 -8.07 -44.86 28.89
C ALA A 517 -7.45 -46.22 29.23
N ALA A 518 -6.41 -46.66 28.50
CA ALA A 518 -5.72 -47.93 28.74
C ALA A 518 -5.01 -48.03 30.10
N LYS A 519 -4.73 -46.90 30.77
CA LYS A 519 -4.14 -46.90 32.12
C LYS A 519 -5.12 -47.29 33.23
N SER A 520 -6.42 -47.39 32.93
CA SER A 520 -7.48 -47.71 33.89
C SER A 520 -8.05 -49.11 33.62
N SER A 521 -8.25 -49.89 34.68
CA SER A 521 -8.81 -51.26 34.60
C SER A 521 -10.22 -51.32 34.01
N THR A 522 -10.98 -50.22 34.06
CA THR A 522 -12.35 -50.13 33.49
C THR A 522 -12.39 -49.37 32.16
N GLY A 523 -11.23 -48.92 31.66
CA GLY A 523 -11.11 -48.04 30.49
C GLY A 523 -11.16 -48.74 29.13
N LEU A 524 -11.24 -50.08 29.07
CA LEU A 524 -11.10 -50.85 27.83
C LEU A 524 -12.08 -50.44 26.72
N LYS A 525 -13.35 -50.20 27.07
CA LYS A 525 -14.36 -49.74 26.10
C LYS A 525 -14.00 -48.38 25.51
N LYS A 526 -13.55 -47.43 26.35
CA LYS A 526 -13.14 -46.08 25.92
C LYS A 526 -11.86 -46.13 25.09
N MET A 527 -10.90 -46.96 25.48
CA MET A 527 -9.67 -47.18 24.72
C MET A 527 -9.99 -47.64 23.29
N ARG A 528 -10.82 -48.69 23.14
CA ARG A 528 -11.25 -49.21 21.83
C ARG A 528 -12.04 -48.19 21.02
N LEU A 529 -12.94 -47.44 21.67
CA LEU A 529 -13.70 -46.36 21.01
C LEU A 529 -12.77 -45.33 20.36
N TYR A 530 -11.83 -44.77 21.12
CA TYR A 530 -10.97 -43.70 20.61
C TYR A 530 -9.96 -44.19 19.58
N ILE A 531 -9.35 -45.37 19.75
CA ILE A 531 -8.40 -45.88 18.76
C ILE A 531 -9.10 -46.24 17.44
N ASN A 532 -10.33 -46.74 17.48
CA ASN A 532 -11.12 -46.99 16.26
C ASN A 532 -11.57 -45.68 15.59
N LYS A 533 -11.89 -44.64 16.38
CA LYS A 533 -12.13 -43.30 15.84
C LYS A 533 -10.89 -42.75 15.11
N ALA A 534 -9.69 -42.94 15.66
CA ALA A 534 -8.44 -42.57 14.98
C ALA A 534 -8.24 -43.35 13.67
N GLU A 535 -8.55 -44.65 13.66
CA GLU A 535 -8.48 -45.48 12.45
C GLU A 535 -9.46 -45.00 11.37
N SER A 536 -10.69 -44.63 11.75
CA SER A 536 -11.69 -44.11 10.80
C SER A 536 -11.35 -42.75 10.19
N LEU A 537 -10.43 -42.00 10.80
CA LEU A 537 -9.95 -40.72 10.28
C LEU A 537 -8.81 -40.87 9.26
N CYS A 538 -8.25 -42.07 9.08
CA CYS A 538 -7.19 -42.28 8.10
C CYS A 538 -7.74 -42.11 6.67
N PRO A 539 -7.26 -41.14 5.88
CA PRO A 539 -7.69 -40.99 4.50
C PRO A 539 -7.11 -42.11 3.62
N ASP A 540 -7.80 -42.41 2.50
CA ASP A 540 -7.28 -43.32 1.48
C ASP A 540 -5.95 -42.80 0.92
N GLY A 541 -4.91 -43.65 0.98
CA GLY A 541 -3.56 -43.24 0.56
C GLY A 541 -2.90 -42.18 1.44
N GLY A 542 -3.38 -42.00 2.68
CA GLY A 542 -2.74 -41.16 3.68
C GLY A 542 -1.24 -41.44 3.81
N LYS A 543 -0.47 -40.41 4.19
CA LYS A 543 0.99 -40.54 4.41
C LYS A 543 1.34 -40.11 5.83
N GLY A 544 2.21 -40.88 6.47
CA GLY A 544 2.82 -40.53 7.76
C GLY A 544 2.27 -41.29 8.95
N PHE A 545 2.92 -41.10 10.10
CA PHE A 545 2.73 -41.95 11.28
C PHE A 545 1.42 -41.76 12.04
N THR A 546 0.61 -40.76 11.71
CA THR A 546 -0.68 -40.42 12.36
C THR A 546 -1.89 -40.65 11.47
N SER A 547 -1.68 -40.86 10.17
CA SER A 547 -2.72 -40.83 9.14
C SER A 547 -2.81 -42.14 8.36
N GLU A 548 -2.01 -43.14 8.71
CA GLU A 548 -2.01 -44.45 8.05
C GLU A 548 -2.43 -45.58 8.98
N VAL A 549 -3.33 -46.43 8.48
CA VAL A 549 -3.95 -47.55 9.21
C VAL A 549 -2.92 -48.47 9.84
N ARG A 550 -1.80 -48.76 9.16
CA ARG A 550 -0.74 -49.63 9.70
C ARG A 550 -0.10 -49.10 10.99
N PHE A 551 0.08 -47.79 11.11
CA PHE A 551 0.65 -47.19 12.33
C PHE A 551 -0.39 -47.02 13.43
N ILE A 552 -1.69 -46.93 13.08
CA ILE A 552 -2.77 -47.02 14.07
C ILE A 552 -2.91 -48.46 14.60
N ALA A 553 -2.81 -49.47 13.74
CA ALA A 553 -2.83 -50.89 14.11
C ALA A 553 -1.71 -51.23 15.11
N ILE A 554 -0.49 -50.72 14.90
CA ILE A 554 0.61 -50.85 15.87
C ILE A 554 0.25 -50.27 17.23
N ARG A 555 -0.32 -49.06 17.26
CA ARG A 555 -0.71 -48.43 18.53
C ARG A 555 -1.82 -49.21 19.20
N LYS A 556 -2.79 -49.71 18.45
CA LYS A 556 -3.86 -50.58 18.95
C LYS A 556 -3.29 -51.86 19.56
N ALA A 557 -2.32 -52.50 18.89
CA ALA A 557 -1.62 -53.66 19.44
C ALA A 557 -0.94 -53.32 20.78
N ALA A 558 -0.20 -52.20 20.84
CA ALA A 558 0.44 -51.72 22.07
C ALA A 558 -0.58 -51.52 23.22
N LEU A 559 -1.71 -50.89 22.91
CA LEU A 559 -2.78 -50.60 23.87
C LEU A 559 -3.47 -51.87 24.39
N GLU A 560 -3.67 -52.87 23.53
CA GLU A 560 -4.24 -54.16 23.95
C GLU A 560 -3.25 -54.97 24.80
N PHE A 561 -1.94 -54.93 24.50
CA PHE A 561 -0.92 -55.57 25.32
C PHE A 561 -0.86 -54.99 26.74
N ILE A 562 -0.82 -53.66 26.89
CA ILE A 562 -0.82 -53.03 28.23
C ILE A 562 -2.14 -53.24 28.99
N SER A 563 -3.23 -53.59 28.28
CA SER A 563 -4.53 -53.92 28.86
C SER A 563 -4.69 -55.42 29.16
N GLY A 564 -3.67 -56.25 28.90
CA GLY A 564 -3.68 -57.70 29.16
C GLY A 564 -4.37 -58.55 28.09
N ASN A 565 -4.77 -57.99 26.95
CA ASN A 565 -5.45 -58.72 25.86
C ASN A 565 -4.47 -59.20 24.79
N GLU A 566 -3.65 -60.18 25.14
CA GLU A 566 -2.57 -60.68 24.28
C GLU A 566 -3.04 -61.13 22.89
N SER A 567 -4.14 -61.91 22.81
CA SER A 567 -4.64 -62.45 21.54
C SER A 567 -4.98 -61.34 20.53
N ILE A 568 -5.60 -60.25 20.99
CA ILE A 568 -5.97 -59.12 20.14
C ILE A 568 -4.72 -58.32 19.79
N GLY A 569 -3.83 -58.08 20.76
CA GLY A 569 -2.55 -57.42 20.53
C GLY A 569 -1.72 -58.09 19.44
N ARG A 570 -1.60 -59.43 19.48
CA ARG A 570 -0.89 -60.22 18.45
C ARG A 570 -1.57 -60.13 17.09
N SER A 571 -2.91 -60.24 17.06
CA SER A 571 -3.69 -60.14 15.81
C SER A 571 -3.52 -58.77 15.14
N GLU A 572 -3.56 -57.67 15.90
CA GLU A 572 -3.39 -56.31 15.38
C GLU A 572 -1.94 -56.04 14.92
N LEU A 573 -0.94 -56.57 15.62
CA LEU A 573 0.45 -56.48 15.18
C LEU A 573 0.68 -57.25 13.87
N GLN A 574 0.11 -58.44 13.74
CA GLN A 574 0.18 -59.22 12.50
C GLN A 574 -0.53 -58.50 11.35
N ARG A 575 -1.68 -57.89 11.62
CA ARG A 575 -2.39 -57.05 10.65
C ARG A 575 -1.55 -55.86 10.21
N ALA A 576 -0.88 -55.18 11.14
CA ALA A 576 0.00 -54.06 10.79
C ALA A 576 1.13 -54.49 9.84
N LEU A 577 1.70 -55.68 10.06
CA LEU A 577 2.79 -56.24 9.25
C LEU A 577 2.33 -56.78 7.88
N SER A 578 1.05 -57.10 7.70
CA SER A 578 0.50 -57.57 6.42
C SER A 578 0.00 -56.44 5.51
N LEU A 579 -0.20 -55.23 6.05
CA LEU A 579 -0.61 -54.07 5.27
C LEU A 579 0.53 -53.57 4.35
N PRO A 580 0.20 -53.00 3.16
CA PRO A 580 1.20 -52.44 2.25
C PRO A 580 2.05 -51.35 2.93
N GLY A 581 3.36 -51.35 2.67
CA GLY A 581 4.30 -50.35 3.19
C GLY A 581 5.71 -50.88 3.37
N ASP A 582 6.63 -50.00 3.78
CA ASP A 582 8.00 -50.41 4.10
C ASP A 582 8.04 -51.16 5.44
N ARG A 583 8.42 -52.44 5.40
CA ARG A 583 8.43 -53.32 6.58
C ARG A 583 9.39 -52.84 7.68
N ILE A 584 10.51 -52.22 7.32
CA ILE A 584 11.49 -51.69 8.29
C ILE A 584 10.86 -50.55 9.08
N SER A 585 10.14 -49.65 8.40
CA SER A 585 9.44 -48.54 9.04
C SER A 585 8.41 -49.03 10.08
N ILE A 586 7.64 -50.07 9.74
CA ILE A 586 6.61 -50.67 10.60
C ILE A 586 7.24 -51.29 11.85
N ILE A 587 8.30 -52.09 11.67
CA ILE A 587 8.98 -52.79 12.77
C ILE A 587 9.66 -51.79 13.71
N TYR A 588 10.42 -50.84 13.17
CA TYR A 588 11.16 -49.87 13.98
C TYR A 588 10.20 -48.92 14.69
N PHE A 589 9.18 -48.40 13.99
CA PHE A 589 8.12 -47.61 14.61
C PHE A 589 7.39 -48.39 15.71
N GLY A 590 7.08 -49.67 15.47
CA GLY A 590 6.46 -50.56 16.44
C GLY A 590 7.25 -50.67 17.73
N LEU A 591 8.55 -50.94 17.64
CA LEU A 591 9.43 -51.01 18.81
C LEU A 591 9.44 -49.68 19.59
N GLN A 592 9.55 -48.55 18.89
CA GLN A 592 9.59 -47.23 19.57
C GLN A 592 8.26 -46.89 20.25
N ILE A 593 7.12 -47.19 19.62
CA ILE A 593 5.81 -47.00 20.26
C ILE A 593 5.65 -47.92 21.46
N PHE A 594 6.02 -49.19 21.34
CA PHE A 594 5.90 -50.17 22.43
C PHE A 594 6.73 -49.73 23.65
N LYS A 595 7.97 -49.29 23.42
CA LYS A 595 8.82 -48.67 24.46
C LYS A 595 8.13 -47.44 25.07
N SER A 596 7.62 -46.52 24.25
CA SER A 596 6.96 -45.30 24.76
C SER A 596 5.67 -45.58 25.56
N PHE A 597 4.95 -46.67 25.24
CA PHE A 597 3.72 -47.06 25.92
C PHE A 597 3.97 -47.97 27.13
N ASN A 598 5.23 -48.31 27.41
CA ASN A 598 5.63 -49.26 28.46
C ASN A 598 5.00 -50.65 28.28
N VAL A 599 4.96 -51.13 27.04
CA VAL A 599 4.52 -52.51 26.75
C VAL A 599 5.47 -53.51 27.41
N PRO A 600 4.97 -54.57 28.09
CA PRO A 600 5.80 -55.60 28.71
C PRO A 600 6.83 -56.22 27.75
N HIS A 601 8.03 -56.51 28.28
CA HIS A 601 9.17 -56.98 27.48
C HIS A 601 8.89 -58.25 26.67
N GLU A 602 8.04 -59.15 27.19
CA GLU A 602 7.61 -60.38 26.53
C GLU A 602 6.96 -60.13 25.15
N PHE A 603 6.25 -59.00 24.99
CA PHE A 603 5.62 -58.62 23.74
C PHE A 603 6.54 -57.77 22.84
N THR A 604 7.60 -57.17 23.40
CA THR A 604 8.56 -56.37 22.63
C THR A 604 9.74 -57.17 22.07
N ASN A 605 10.06 -58.33 22.66
CA ASN A 605 11.28 -59.10 22.36
C ASN A 605 11.43 -59.44 20.87
N ALA A 606 10.36 -59.91 20.22
CA ALA A 606 10.41 -60.25 18.80
C ALA A 606 10.75 -59.04 17.91
N LEU A 607 10.17 -57.87 18.20
CA LEU A 607 10.49 -56.63 17.47
C LEU A 607 11.90 -56.15 17.79
N HIS A 608 12.37 -56.30 19.04
CA HIS A 608 13.73 -55.96 19.43
C HIS A 608 14.76 -56.75 18.63
N VAL A 609 14.60 -58.07 18.55
CA VAL A 609 15.48 -58.96 17.77
C VAL A 609 15.49 -58.58 16.30
N GLU A 610 14.34 -58.27 15.70
CA GLU A 610 14.28 -57.85 14.30
C GLU A 610 14.93 -56.48 14.06
N VAL A 611 14.68 -55.49 14.93
CA VAL A 611 15.38 -54.20 14.86
C VAL A 611 16.89 -54.37 15.00
N ASP A 612 17.35 -55.25 15.90
CA ASP A 612 18.77 -55.54 16.07
C ASP A 612 19.39 -56.15 14.82
N LYS A 613 18.71 -57.09 14.17
CA LYS A 613 19.14 -57.64 12.87
C LYS A 613 19.24 -56.54 11.81
N ILE A 614 18.29 -55.60 11.76
CA ILE A 614 18.31 -54.50 10.77
C ILE A 614 19.48 -53.56 11.04
N PHE A 615 19.72 -53.15 12.29
CA PHE A 615 20.86 -52.30 12.63
C PHE A 615 22.21 -52.97 12.40
N ASN A 616 22.29 -54.30 12.54
CA ASN A 616 23.50 -55.08 12.29
C ASN A 616 23.64 -55.51 10.82
N SER A 617 22.65 -55.22 9.98
CA SER A 617 22.73 -55.48 8.54
C SER A 617 23.66 -54.49 7.86
N LYS A 618 23.94 -54.71 6.56
CA LYS A 618 24.76 -53.79 5.77
C LYS A 618 24.17 -52.36 5.85
N PRO A 619 24.95 -51.34 6.24
CA PRO A 619 24.45 -49.97 6.30
C PRO A 619 24.04 -49.42 4.93
N GLU A 620 22.81 -48.91 4.82
CA GLU A 620 22.24 -48.34 3.60
C GLU A 620 21.59 -46.98 3.89
N ILE A 621 21.71 -46.03 2.96
CA ILE A 621 21.14 -44.67 3.13
C ILE A 621 19.62 -44.71 3.20
N ARG A 622 18.98 -45.56 2.40
CA ARG A 622 17.53 -45.77 2.47
C ARG A 622 17.06 -46.13 3.87
N ILE A 623 17.75 -47.07 4.53
CA ILE A 623 17.40 -47.53 5.88
C ILE A 623 17.67 -46.42 6.90
N ALA A 624 18.77 -45.68 6.77
CA ALA A 624 19.06 -44.53 7.62
C ALA A 624 17.96 -43.46 7.52
N THR A 625 17.41 -43.20 6.33
CA THR A 625 16.30 -42.27 6.16
C THR A 625 15.03 -42.74 6.88
N ILE A 626 14.69 -44.03 6.80
CA ILE A 626 13.55 -44.60 7.53
C ILE A 626 13.75 -44.45 9.05
N PHE A 627 14.95 -44.75 9.55
CA PHE A 627 15.28 -44.57 10.97
C PHE A 627 15.16 -43.11 11.40
N LEU A 628 15.63 -42.17 10.58
CA LEU A 628 15.52 -40.74 10.85
C LEU A 628 14.06 -40.30 10.98
N GLU A 629 13.20 -40.69 10.04
CA GLU A 629 11.79 -40.29 10.03
C GLU A 629 11.05 -40.77 11.28
N VAL A 630 11.25 -42.04 11.64
CA VAL A 630 10.68 -42.60 12.88
C VAL A 630 11.29 -41.92 14.12
N LEU A 631 12.60 -41.66 14.13
CA LEU A 631 13.27 -41.04 15.27
C LEU A 631 12.76 -39.60 15.49
N ILE A 632 12.65 -38.78 14.44
CA ILE A 632 12.08 -37.42 14.50
C ILE A 632 10.66 -37.46 15.05
N PHE A 633 9.85 -38.41 14.60
CA PHE A 633 8.49 -38.58 15.12
C PHE A 633 8.51 -38.92 16.62
N THR A 634 9.33 -39.89 17.01
CA THR A 634 9.37 -40.37 18.41
C THR A 634 9.97 -39.36 19.38
N LEU A 635 10.89 -38.50 18.93
CA LEU A 635 11.44 -37.39 19.72
C LEU A 635 10.37 -36.38 20.15
N ARG A 636 9.27 -36.28 19.39
CA ARG A 636 8.13 -35.42 19.73
C ARG A 636 7.20 -36.06 20.76
N LEU A 637 7.32 -37.36 21.02
CA LEU A 637 6.51 -38.07 22.02
C LEU A 637 7.14 -37.91 23.41
N GLN A 638 6.36 -37.42 24.38
CA GLN A 638 6.83 -37.31 25.77
C GLN A 638 7.07 -38.69 26.41
N GLY A 639 8.17 -38.81 27.16
CA GLY A 639 8.40 -39.92 28.11
C GLY A 639 9.00 -41.20 27.56
N ASN A 640 9.72 -41.18 26.43
CA ASN A 640 10.48 -42.35 25.96
C ASN A 640 11.87 -42.40 26.64
N PRO A 641 12.13 -43.38 27.53
CA PRO A 641 13.39 -43.47 28.29
C PRO A 641 14.60 -43.88 27.43
N SER A 642 14.38 -44.41 26.23
CA SER A 642 15.42 -44.96 25.34
C SER A 642 15.90 -44.00 24.26
N VAL A 643 15.41 -42.75 24.24
CA VAL A 643 15.66 -41.80 23.14
C VAL A 643 17.14 -41.51 22.92
N SER A 644 17.91 -41.35 23.99
CA SER A 644 19.35 -41.10 23.91
C SER A 644 20.11 -42.29 23.31
N PHE A 645 19.75 -43.51 23.72
CA PHE A 645 20.31 -44.75 23.19
C PHE A 645 20.03 -44.90 21.70
N GLU A 646 18.77 -44.75 21.29
CA GLU A 646 18.36 -44.89 19.88
C GLU A 646 18.98 -43.79 19.00
N ARG A 647 19.09 -42.57 19.52
CA ARG A 647 19.79 -41.48 18.83
C ARG A 647 21.26 -41.79 18.60
N ASN A 648 21.95 -42.35 19.58
CA ASN A 648 23.36 -42.75 19.44
C ASN A 648 23.51 -43.91 18.44
N ARG A 649 22.62 -44.91 18.54
CA ARG A 649 22.58 -46.07 17.65
C ARG A 649 22.34 -45.64 16.19
N PHE A 650 21.37 -44.76 15.96
CA PHE A 650 21.11 -44.14 14.66
C PHE A 650 22.32 -43.36 14.15
N THR A 651 22.95 -42.55 15.01
CA THR A 651 24.13 -41.75 14.64
C THR A 651 25.27 -42.62 14.13
N GLN A 652 25.55 -43.74 14.79
CA GLN A 652 26.57 -44.70 14.35
C GLN A 652 26.20 -45.34 13.01
N TYR A 653 24.97 -45.83 12.87
CA TYR A 653 24.49 -46.43 11.63
C TYR A 653 24.55 -45.46 10.45
N LEU A 654 24.14 -44.20 10.65
CA LEU A 654 24.17 -43.16 9.63
C LEU A 654 25.58 -42.87 9.14
N ILE A 655 26.56 -42.77 10.05
CA ILE A 655 27.96 -42.52 9.67
C ILE A 655 28.49 -43.65 8.80
N GLU A 656 28.21 -44.91 9.15
CA GLU A 656 28.64 -46.05 8.35
C GLU A 656 27.91 -46.14 7.01
N ALA A 657 26.61 -45.83 6.96
CA ALA A 657 25.84 -45.75 5.72
C ALA A 657 26.39 -44.69 4.76
N LEU A 658 26.72 -43.49 5.27
CA LEU A 658 27.33 -42.41 4.49
C LEU A 658 28.73 -42.74 3.96
N LYS A 659 29.45 -43.67 4.61
CA LYS A 659 30.74 -44.16 4.10
C LYS A 659 30.58 -45.24 3.03
N ALA A 660 29.52 -46.05 3.12
CA ALA A 660 29.35 -47.27 2.34
C ALA A 660 28.52 -47.11 1.06
N ASP A 661 27.66 -46.09 1.00
CA ASP A 661 26.64 -45.94 -0.03
C ASP A 661 26.61 -44.52 -0.62
N ARG A 662 26.02 -44.35 -1.81
CA ARG A 662 25.84 -43.04 -2.44
C ARG A 662 24.65 -42.33 -1.80
N PHE A 663 24.78 -41.02 -1.61
CA PHE A 663 23.75 -40.18 -1.02
C PHE A 663 23.46 -38.96 -1.89
N SER A 664 22.23 -38.43 -1.79
CA SER A 664 21.83 -37.21 -2.48
C SER A 664 22.08 -35.97 -1.62
N GLN A 665 22.03 -34.79 -2.25
CA GLN A 665 22.07 -33.52 -1.52
C GLN A 665 20.88 -33.33 -0.57
N ASP A 666 19.71 -33.92 -0.89
CA ASP A 666 18.52 -33.84 -0.05
C ASP A 666 18.66 -34.70 1.21
N ASP A 667 19.30 -35.87 1.09
CA ASP A 667 19.61 -36.74 2.24
C ASP A 667 20.52 -36.00 3.23
N ILE A 668 21.61 -35.40 2.72
CA ILE A 668 22.55 -34.62 3.55
C ILE A 668 21.85 -33.46 4.25
N ARG A 669 20.96 -32.75 3.56
CA ARG A 669 20.16 -31.66 4.16
C ARG A 669 19.36 -32.18 5.36
N LYS A 670 18.57 -33.25 5.18
CA LYS A 670 17.75 -33.84 6.24
C LYS A 670 18.59 -34.23 7.45
N TYR A 671 19.75 -34.85 7.23
CA TYR A 671 20.62 -35.29 8.32
C TYR A 671 21.29 -34.13 9.06
N ILE A 672 21.70 -33.07 8.34
CA ILE A 672 22.25 -31.86 8.96
C ILE A 672 21.19 -31.12 9.76
N ASP A 673 19.99 -30.94 9.21
CA ASP A 673 18.88 -30.26 9.90
C ASP A 673 18.52 -31.01 11.19
N PHE A 674 18.47 -32.34 11.13
CA PHE A 674 18.31 -33.18 12.31
C PHE A 674 19.43 -32.95 13.33
N ALA A 675 20.70 -33.08 12.91
CA ALA A 675 21.83 -32.95 13.81
C ALA A 675 21.87 -31.56 14.49
N VAL A 676 21.56 -30.49 13.77
CA VAL A 676 21.46 -29.13 14.33
C VAL A 676 20.30 -29.02 15.31
N SER A 677 19.10 -29.48 14.94
CA SER A 677 17.91 -29.40 15.81
C SER A 677 18.09 -30.15 17.13
N GLN A 678 18.90 -31.21 17.12
CA GLN A 678 19.22 -32.03 18.29
C GLN A 678 20.52 -31.63 18.99
N ASN A 679 21.13 -30.50 18.60
CA ASN A 679 22.41 -30.00 19.11
C ASN A 679 23.58 -31.02 19.03
N LEU A 680 23.58 -31.88 18.01
CA LEU A 680 24.61 -32.88 17.74
C LEU A 680 25.70 -32.31 16.81
N LEU A 681 26.43 -31.30 17.29
CA LEU A 681 27.40 -30.56 16.46
C LEU A 681 28.49 -31.44 15.86
N LYS A 682 29.00 -32.44 16.61
CA LYS A 682 30.01 -33.40 16.11
C LYS A 682 29.49 -34.24 14.95
N LEU A 683 28.22 -34.65 15.01
CA LEU A 683 27.57 -35.41 13.93
C LEU A 683 27.44 -34.54 12.68
N ALA A 684 26.96 -33.30 12.85
CA ALA A 684 26.81 -32.37 11.74
C ALA A 684 28.15 -32.05 11.06
N GLU A 685 29.22 -31.89 11.85
CA GLU A 685 30.59 -31.74 11.34
C GLU A 685 31.04 -32.98 10.55
N THR A 686 30.78 -34.18 11.08
CA THR A 686 31.15 -35.45 10.43
C THR A 686 30.41 -35.65 9.10
N ILE A 687 29.10 -35.41 9.07
CA ILE A 687 28.28 -35.46 7.84
C ILE A 687 28.82 -34.46 6.82
N THR A 688 29.11 -33.24 7.25
CA THR A 688 29.65 -32.19 6.37
C THR A 688 31.00 -32.59 5.78
N LYS A 689 31.89 -33.19 6.57
CA LYS A 689 33.19 -33.71 6.11
C LYS A 689 33.02 -34.82 5.08
N LEU A 690 32.12 -35.78 5.32
CA LEU A 690 31.84 -36.88 4.40
C LEU A 690 31.21 -36.37 3.08
N ALA A 691 30.24 -35.47 3.17
CA ALA A 691 29.61 -34.84 2.01
C ALA A 691 30.64 -34.06 1.17
N TYR A 692 31.46 -33.22 1.80
CA TYR A 692 32.52 -32.49 1.12
C TYR A 692 33.57 -33.41 0.49
N LYS A 693 33.92 -34.53 1.13
CA LYS A 693 34.86 -35.52 0.55
C LYS A 693 34.27 -36.19 -0.69
N SER A 694 32.96 -36.43 -0.72
CA SER A 694 32.28 -37.05 -1.87
C SER A 694 32.19 -36.15 -3.09
N ASP A 695 31.93 -34.85 -2.88
CA ASP A 695 31.89 -33.84 -3.93
C ASP A 695 32.43 -32.50 -3.39
N PRO A 696 33.74 -32.24 -3.55
CA PRO A 696 34.37 -31.01 -3.08
C PRO A 696 33.92 -29.76 -3.84
N VAL A 697 33.33 -29.91 -5.03
CA VAL A 697 32.95 -28.82 -5.92
C VAL A 697 31.52 -28.36 -5.62
N CYS A 698 30.67 -29.24 -5.10
CA CYS A 698 29.30 -28.94 -4.66
C CYS A 698 29.23 -27.66 -3.80
N PRO A 699 28.56 -26.59 -4.29
CA PRO A 699 28.45 -25.33 -3.58
C PRO A 699 27.79 -25.45 -2.20
N ARG A 700 26.78 -26.32 -2.08
CA ARG A 700 26.07 -26.57 -0.82
C ARG A 700 26.95 -27.18 0.26
N TYR A 701 27.79 -28.16 -0.10
CA TYR A 701 28.70 -28.81 0.84
C TYR A 701 29.83 -27.87 1.28
N ARG A 702 30.33 -27.03 0.36
CA ARG A 702 31.28 -25.96 0.68
C ARG A 702 30.69 -24.93 1.65
N PHE A 703 29.42 -24.57 1.47
CA PHE A 703 28.72 -23.66 2.38
C PHE A 703 28.56 -24.26 3.79
N TYR A 704 28.13 -25.52 3.91
CA TYR A 704 28.06 -26.19 5.22
C TYR A 704 29.44 -26.27 5.89
N LYS A 705 30.50 -26.61 5.13
CA LYS A 705 31.87 -26.63 5.65
C LYS A 705 32.29 -25.27 6.22
N TYR A 706 31.99 -24.18 5.51
CA TYR A 706 32.23 -22.82 5.99
C TYR A 706 31.48 -22.53 7.30
N LYS A 707 30.17 -22.80 7.34
CA LYS A 707 29.31 -22.52 8.51
C LYS A 707 29.75 -23.26 9.78
N TYR A 708 30.27 -24.49 9.63
CA TYR A 708 30.78 -25.24 10.78
C TYR A 708 32.18 -24.81 11.22
N ALA A 709 33.04 -24.38 10.30
CA ALA A 709 34.34 -23.82 10.64
C ALA A 709 34.20 -22.51 11.43
N THR A 710 33.21 -21.67 11.11
CA THR A 710 33.02 -20.37 11.76
C THR A 710 32.28 -20.43 13.11
N LYS A 711 31.49 -21.47 13.38
CA LYS A 711 30.78 -21.67 14.66
C LYS A 711 31.69 -21.72 15.90
N LYS A 712 33.00 -21.92 15.74
CA LYS A 712 33.98 -21.91 16.85
C LYS A 712 34.42 -20.50 17.28
N ASN A 713 34.12 -19.46 16.50
CA ASN A 713 34.54 -18.08 16.78
C ASN A 713 33.32 -17.22 17.14
N ILE A 714 33.10 -17.00 18.44
CA ILE A 714 31.96 -16.21 18.95
C ILE A 714 32.10 -14.72 18.58
N PHE A 715 33.34 -14.23 18.41
CA PHE A 715 33.65 -12.87 17.93
C PHE A 715 34.74 -12.93 16.84
N PRO A 716 34.38 -13.08 15.56
CA PRO A 716 35.36 -13.07 14.48
C PRO A 716 35.95 -11.66 14.31
N SER A 717 37.27 -11.54 14.19
CA SER A 717 37.92 -10.27 13.82
C SER A 717 37.42 -9.75 12.47
N ILE A 718 37.51 -8.43 12.24
CA ILE A 718 37.13 -7.81 10.96
C ILE A 718 37.79 -8.53 9.77
N GLN A 719 39.06 -8.92 9.92
CA GLN A 719 39.80 -9.70 8.91
C GLN A 719 39.14 -11.06 8.63
N LYS A 720 38.75 -11.81 9.66
CA LYS A 720 38.01 -13.09 9.50
C LYS A 720 36.64 -12.90 8.86
N ILE A 721 35.95 -11.79 9.13
CA ILE A 721 34.67 -11.44 8.46
C ILE A 721 34.90 -11.16 6.96
N GLN A 722 35.93 -10.40 6.61
CA GLN A 722 36.30 -10.11 5.22
C GLN A 722 36.68 -11.37 4.43
N GLU A 723 37.48 -12.26 5.04
CA GLU A 723 37.82 -13.57 4.49
C GLU A 723 36.57 -14.44 4.29
N GLY A 724 35.67 -14.44 5.26
CA GLY A 724 34.38 -15.12 5.17
C GLY A 724 33.52 -14.63 4.01
N ILE A 725 33.42 -13.32 3.82
CA ILE A 725 32.71 -12.72 2.68
C ILE A 725 33.34 -13.16 1.35
N LYS A 726 34.68 -13.20 1.25
CA LYS A 726 35.38 -13.66 0.04
C LYS A 726 35.09 -15.13 -0.27
N ILE A 727 35.14 -15.99 0.74
CA ILE A 727 34.83 -17.42 0.60
C ILE A 727 33.38 -17.61 0.15
N LEU A 728 32.42 -16.94 0.80
CA LEU A 728 31.00 -17.07 0.47
C LEU A 728 30.65 -16.51 -0.91
N ASN A 729 31.24 -15.39 -1.36
CA ASN A 729 31.03 -14.88 -2.72
C ASN A 729 31.50 -15.87 -3.79
N ASN A 730 32.62 -16.56 -3.56
CA ASN A 730 33.10 -17.59 -4.47
C ASN A 730 32.11 -18.76 -4.54
N ILE A 731 31.62 -19.24 -3.39
CA ILE A 731 30.63 -20.33 -3.34
C ILE A 731 29.30 -19.90 -3.98
N LEU A 732 28.86 -18.66 -3.77
CA LEU A 732 27.64 -18.11 -4.37
C LEU A 732 27.72 -18.10 -5.90
N THR A 733 28.86 -17.67 -6.45
CA THR A 733 29.09 -17.64 -7.90
C THR A 733 28.99 -19.05 -8.50
N ASP A 734 29.57 -20.03 -7.81
CA ASP A 734 29.51 -21.44 -8.25
C ASP A 734 28.10 -22.03 -8.11
N ALA A 735 27.36 -21.65 -7.05
CA ALA A 735 25.94 -22.03 -6.89
C ALA A 735 25.05 -21.47 -7.99
N GLN A 736 25.27 -20.22 -8.39
CA GLN A 736 24.54 -19.58 -9.49
C GLN A 736 24.85 -20.24 -10.83
N LYS A 737 26.11 -20.57 -11.11
CA LYS A 737 26.51 -21.32 -12.32
C LYS A 737 25.92 -22.72 -12.37
N ALA A 738 25.79 -23.38 -11.22
CA ALA A 738 25.15 -24.69 -11.08
C ALA A 738 23.61 -24.63 -11.06
N ASN A 739 23.01 -23.43 -11.18
CA ASN A 739 21.58 -23.18 -11.06
C ASN A 739 20.95 -23.69 -9.74
N ASP A 740 21.72 -23.71 -8.64
CA ASP A 740 21.27 -24.09 -7.30
C ASP A 740 20.69 -22.87 -6.56
N LEU A 741 19.47 -22.47 -6.94
CA LEU A 741 18.79 -21.27 -6.43
C LEU A 741 18.62 -21.29 -4.91
N HIS A 742 18.38 -22.45 -4.31
CA HIS A 742 18.18 -22.59 -2.87
C HIS A 742 19.46 -22.32 -2.08
N THR A 743 20.59 -22.91 -2.52
CA THR A 743 21.90 -22.65 -1.89
C THR A 743 22.33 -21.21 -2.09
N ALA A 744 22.06 -20.63 -3.27
CA ALA A 744 22.36 -19.22 -3.54
C ALA A 744 21.63 -18.29 -2.55
N HIS A 745 20.34 -18.53 -2.30
CA HIS A 745 19.56 -17.75 -1.32
C HIS A 745 20.13 -17.87 0.11
N LEU A 746 20.47 -19.09 0.57
CA LEU A 746 21.08 -19.29 1.88
C LEU A 746 22.40 -18.53 2.04
N ILE A 747 23.26 -18.57 1.01
CA ILE A 747 24.53 -17.85 1.02
C ILE A 747 24.31 -16.33 0.99
N SER A 748 23.36 -15.83 0.20
CA SER A 748 23.03 -14.40 0.15
C SER A 748 22.55 -13.87 1.50
N SER A 749 21.73 -14.63 2.22
CA SER A 749 21.31 -14.28 3.58
C SER A 749 22.49 -14.16 4.54
N GLU A 750 23.42 -15.13 4.51
CA GLU A 750 24.61 -15.13 5.36
C GLU A 750 25.57 -13.99 4.99
N LEU A 751 25.76 -13.72 3.69
CA LEU A 751 26.56 -12.60 3.20
C LEU A 751 26.01 -11.25 3.67
N ASN A 752 24.69 -11.10 3.71
CA ASN A 752 24.06 -9.89 4.22
C ASN A 752 24.33 -9.71 5.72
N LEU A 753 24.29 -10.79 6.50
CA LEU A 753 24.62 -10.79 7.93
C LEU A 753 26.09 -10.40 8.17
N LEU A 754 27.04 -10.99 7.44
CA LEU A 754 28.46 -10.63 7.58
C LEU A 754 28.73 -9.18 7.12
N LYS A 755 28.08 -8.72 6.04
CA LYS A 755 28.19 -7.34 5.57
C LYS A 755 27.53 -6.33 6.52
N SER A 756 26.51 -6.71 7.27
CA SER A 756 25.94 -5.85 8.32
C SER A 756 26.88 -5.78 9.52
N GLN A 757 27.47 -6.91 9.93
CA GLN A 757 28.50 -6.94 10.98
C GLN A 757 29.73 -6.11 10.60
N LEU A 758 30.11 -6.07 9.31
CA LEU A 758 31.21 -5.22 8.85
C LEU A 758 30.85 -3.72 8.82
N ARG A 759 29.57 -3.39 8.62
CA ARG A 759 29.06 -2.01 8.64
C ARG A 759 28.87 -1.47 10.05
N ASN A 760 28.65 -2.35 11.01
CA ASN A 760 28.52 -2.02 12.43
C ASN A 760 29.33 -3.03 13.27
N PRO A 761 30.68 -2.92 13.29
CA PRO A 761 31.54 -3.87 14.01
C PRO A 761 31.34 -3.85 15.53
N PHE A 762 30.67 -2.81 16.05
CA PHE A 762 30.20 -2.68 17.41
C PHE A 762 28.73 -2.20 17.36
N PRO A 763 27.73 -2.97 17.81
CA PRO A 763 26.42 -2.39 18.10
C PRO A 763 26.61 -1.37 19.23
N ASP A 764 25.99 -0.19 19.11
CA ASP A 764 26.09 0.91 20.08
C ASP A 764 26.12 0.39 21.52
N ILE A 765 27.29 0.53 22.16
CA ILE A 765 27.40 0.39 23.60
C ILE A 765 26.63 1.60 24.15
N PRO A 766 25.58 1.42 24.96
CA PRO A 766 24.91 2.54 25.57
C PRO A 766 25.95 3.38 26.29
N PHE A 767 25.98 4.68 26.05
CA PHE A 767 26.75 5.58 26.89
C PHE A 767 26.40 5.25 28.35
N PRO A 768 27.40 4.98 29.22
CA PRO A 768 27.11 4.77 30.62
C PRO A 768 26.35 6.00 31.13
N PRO A 769 25.31 5.83 31.97
CA PRO A 769 24.59 6.97 32.54
C PRO A 769 25.58 7.92 33.22
N ASP A 770 25.32 9.23 33.16
CA ASP A 770 26.21 10.33 33.57
C ASP A 770 26.77 10.29 35.01
N ASN A 771 26.51 9.23 35.79
CA ASN A 771 26.85 9.09 37.20
C ASN A 771 27.72 7.85 37.51
N LEU A 772 28.68 7.50 36.66
CA LEU A 772 29.71 6.50 36.99
C LEU A 772 31.00 7.16 37.51
N ASN A 773 31.52 6.64 38.61
CA ASN A 773 32.71 7.12 39.29
C ASN A 773 33.94 6.97 38.36
N PRO A 774 34.84 7.97 38.24
CA PRO A 774 36.02 7.90 37.37
C PRO A 774 36.90 6.65 37.55
N LYS A 775 36.88 6.05 38.75
CA LYS A 775 37.61 4.81 39.04
C LYS A 775 37.01 3.57 38.37
N ASP A 776 35.69 3.53 38.18
CA ASP A 776 35.01 2.42 37.50
C ASP A 776 35.25 2.49 35.99
N LEU A 777 35.40 3.71 35.44
CA LEU A 777 35.83 3.93 34.05
C LEU A 777 37.29 3.48 33.83
N GLU A 778 38.21 3.79 34.75
CA GLU A 778 39.60 3.32 34.67
C GLU A 778 39.72 1.78 34.72
N GLU A 779 38.88 1.10 35.49
CA GLU A 779 38.85 -0.37 35.55
C GLU A 779 38.30 -1.00 34.26
N ILE A 780 37.28 -0.38 33.66
CA ILE A 780 36.73 -0.78 32.34
C ILE A 780 37.77 -0.55 31.22
N PHE A 781 38.47 0.59 31.23
CA PHE A 781 39.51 0.89 30.24
C PHE A 781 40.76 0.01 30.41
N ARG A 782 41.13 -0.36 31.65
CA ARG A 782 42.19 -1.36 31.91
C ARG A 782 41.83 -2.75 31.39
N ASN A 783 40.59 -3.17 31.57
CA ASN A 783 40.12 -4.46 31.07
C ASN A 783 40.01 -4.51 29.54
N LEU A 784 39.84 -3.35 28.88
CA LEU A 784 39.88 -3.21 27.42
C LEU A 784 41.30 -3.09 26.86
N SER A 785 42.27 -2.58 27.64
CA SER A 785 43.68 -2.47 27.21
C SER A 785 44.52 -3.72 27.46
N LEU A 786 43.96 -4.78 28.05
CA LEU A 786 44.60 -6.08 28.28
C LEU A 786 44.35 -7.09 27.14
N LEU A 787 43.77 -6.65 26.01
CA LEU A 787 43.53 -7.47 24.82
C LEU A 787 44.55 -7.24 23.69
N ASP A 788 45.54 -6.36 23.89
CA ASP A 788 46.71 -6.24 23.02
C ASP A 788 47.97 -6.67 23.77
N GLY A 789 48.34 -7.94 23.59
CA GLY A 789 49.68 -8.46 23.91
C GLY A 789 49.72 -9.54 24.99
N GLU A 790 49.69 -10.80 24.57
CA GLU A 790 50.80 -11.74 24.77
C GLU A 790 50.59 -12.96 23.84
N ASP A 791 51.55 -13.14 22.94
CA ASP A 791 51.65 -14.27 22.02
C ASP A 791 51.97 -15.54 22.82
N ASP A 792 51.00 -16.44 22.97
CA ASP A 792 51.28 -17.83 23.32
C ASP A 792 51.45 -18.64 22.02
N GLU A 793 52.72 -18.88 21.65
CA GLU A 793 53.14 -19.90 20.69
C GLU A 793 52.56 -21.27 21.05
N PHE A 794 51.63 -21.80 20.26
CA PHE A 794 51.35 -23.24 20.19
C PHE A 794 51.00 -23.68 18.76
N ASP A 795 52.00 -24.31 18.13
CA ASP A 795 51.97 -25.26 17.01
C ASP A 795 50.92 -25.06 15.88
N ASP A 796 51.27 -24.20 14.92
CA ASP A 796 50.78 -24.28 13.55
C ASP A 796 51.63 -25.29 12.76
N ASP A 797 51.17 -26.54 12.68
CA ASP A 797 51.52 -27.44 11.58
C ASP A 797 50.23 -27.89 10.87
N GLU A 798 50.24 -27.76 9.53
CA GLU A 798 49.22 -28.11 8.53
C GLU A 798 48.07 -27.10 8.29
N PHE A 799 48.23 -26.26 7.25
CA PHE A 799 47.62 -26.46 5.92
C PHE A 799 47.88 -25.22 5.04
N ASP A 800 48.99 -25.25 4.31
CA ASP A 800 49.34 -24.27 3.28
C ASP A 800 48.36 -24.34 2.09
N PHE A 801 47.78 -23.19 1.73
CA PHE A 801 47.13 -22.98 0.44
C PHE A 801 48.22 -22.81 -0.64
N PRO A 802 48.29 -23.62 -1.70
CA PRO A 802 49.31 -23.42 -2.72
C PRO A 802 48.92 -22.25 -3.62
N PHE A 803 49.71 -21.18 -3.61
CA PHE A 803 49.76 -20.18 -4.69
C PHE A 803 51.10 -20.30 -5.44
N PRO A 804 51.12 -20.27 -6.79
CA PRO A 804 52.36 -20.31 -7.56
C PRO A 804 52.94 -18.90 -7.71
N GLY A 805 54.21 -18.71 -7.33
CA GLY A 805 54.97 -17.51 -7.65
C GLY A 805 56.15 -17.24 -6.70
N LYS A 806 57.28 -17.92 -6.94
CA LYS A 806 58.54 -17.67 -6.21
C LYS A 806 59.20 -16.37 -6.68
N SER A 807 59.69 -15.56 -5.74
CA SER A 807 60.93 -14.81 -5.94
C SER A 807 61.80 -14.87 -4.68
N LYS A 808 63.12 -14.89 -4.91
CA LYS A 808 64.16 -15.38 -4.00
C LYS A 808 64.75 -14.30 -3.07
N HIS A 809 65.07 -14.74 -1.86
CA HIS A 809 66.24 -14.42 -1.01
C HIS A 809 66.47 -13.00 -0.45
N ARG A 810 66.60 -12.93 0.89
CA ARG A 810 67.90 -12.68 1.57
C ARG A 810 67.90 -13.17 3.02
N LYS A 811 69.05 -13.72 3.45
CA LYS A 811 69.31 -14.40 4.73
C LYS A 811 69.84 -13.42 5.80
N LYS A 812 69.28 -13.51 7.03
CA LYS A 812 69.89 -13.60 8.40
C LYS A 812 70.94 -12.55 8.84
N PRO A 813 70.96 -12.12 10.14
CA PRO A 813 71.34 -13.03 11.23
C PRO A 813 70.62 -12.92 12.58
N LYS A 814 70.73 -14.01 13.34
CA LYS A 814 70.36 -14.22 14.74
C LYS A 814 71.35 -13.53 15.70
N LYS A 815 70.85 -13.16 16.90
CA LYS A 815 71.46 -13.19 18.26
C LYS A 815 70.81 -12.04 19.07
N LYS A 816 70.56 -12.08 20.38
CA LYS A 816 70.62 -13.04 21.49
C LYS A 816 70.04 -12.26 22.69
N TYR A 817 69.23 -12.91 23.53
CA TYR A 817 68.97 -12.71 24.97
C TYR A 817 69.05 -11.30 25.59
N PHE A 818 67.97 -10.89 26.26
CA PHE A 818 67.84 -11.04 27.71
C PHE A 818 66.40 -11.37 28.09
#